data_AF-A0A1V9Z703-F1
#
_entry.id   AF-A0A1V9Z703-F1
#
_cell.length_a   1.000
_cell.length_b   1.000
_cell.length_c   1.000
_cell.angle_alpha   90.00
_cell.angle_beta   90.00
_cell.angle_gamma   90.00
#
_symmetry.space_group_name_H-M   'P 1'
#
loop_
_entity.id
_entity.type
_entity.pdbx_description
1 polymer ?
#
loop_
_entity_poly.entity_id
_entity_poly.type
_entity_poly.pdbx_seq_one_letter_code
_entity_poly.pdbx_strand_id
1 'polypeptide(L)'
;MFARSRSVLRASRLMHSSVHQTFACRDPAARLLAPALKPKFMSSVGATLENVAANRPIAIWLFGCAGMVGAMVAVGGATRLTRSGLSMVTWKPHGGLPPMTPEEWNEEFELYKTFPEWQTRKNMTVEEFKGIYFWEYSHRMLGRTIGLAFAGPLAYFMLRKRMPKEMYGRMAFLLGLGGFQGLVGWWMVRSGLEDVDTTNRKEIRVSPFRLATHLALAFTTCGLLTWTGLSILKPALPERLNLERDTITPDALKKMLNVRKVLKHTTNILAFTILSGAFVAGIDAGMAFNTFPKMDGQWIPDDLFVIEPKWRNFFENTPLVQFDHRVLAMTTLAGFCTAYGLARHPQVWWQLPAPAKLALNLNMAAVSGQVALGITTLLNCVPVPLAVAHQTGALVLLTSSVYTLHTLRFARPLNSVFHRMDTSSRQCDVCFDPVPLWDAVTGLCSAACPAFLCVDCTESYFAQVLSDHVPGLLKKVPCPTCLLPMPVHKYAQYVTPNLLDYAEKCLFAASELRCPDCDNSTPFVEATTSFVSPLILPTSLRKKLPWLRRLGTKYCRYKLGASTLYDYILDAFPGYAALVYEHTLRLVRDPERRATLDMYQLQKTRNVHTPCCGRAVCFECKTAGHHDKCDNVTGASDFNVIVLCPECSIPLVRGDGCDSMKCVCDTYFSWHEQVLVAEERARIERFQRFRQHPRGLRIMRRVAEYCRQLVWRRKYSEVVWHINVVRFRRDAWPSVAPFLRHCVRQRKFQAAMAQLVAYVGRRNLCREIRARAVRVEATKDTEREVRAASPVESVPASATLPTTKDRVDEDRVVAAVA
;
A
#
# COMPACT_ATOMS: atom_id res chain seq x y z
N MET A 1 -21.82 47.35 46.44
CA MET A 1 -20.97 47.65 47.63
C MET A 1 -19.50 47.57 47.21
N PHE A 2 -18.60 48.38 47.81
CA PHE A 2 -17.11 48.35 47.76
C PHE A 2 -16.43 47.87 46.45
N ALA A 3 -15.71 48.65 45.63
CA ALA A 3 -15.07 49.99 45.70
C ALA A 3 -13.76 50.11 46.51
N ARG A 4 -12.70 50.61 45.81
CA ARG A 4 -11.30 50.89 46.24
C ARG A 4 -10.43 49.61 46.40
N SER A 5 -9.11 49.61 46.17
CA SER A 5 -8.09 50.68 45.95
C SER A 5 -7.14 50.26 44.79
N ARG A 6 -6.54 51.08 43.90
CA ARG A 6 -5.56 52.21 44.04
C ARG A 6 -4.32 51.87 44.89
N SER A 7 -3.06 52.19 44.54
CA SER A 7 -2.38 52.70 43.31
C SER A 7 -0.85 52.82 43.62
N VAL A 8 -0.05 53.58 42.83
CA VAL A 8 1.36 54.02 43.08
C VAL A 8 2.43 52.97 42.66
N LEU A 9 3.05 53.07 41.46
CA LEU A 9 4.23 53.89 41.04
C LEU A 9 5.58 53.30 41.53
N ARG A 10 6.72 53.38 40.81
CA ARG A 10 7.11 54.27 39.69
C ARG A 10 8.24 53.66 38.82
N ALA A 11 8.11 53.78 37.49
CA ALA A 11 9.09 54.19 36.43
C ALA A 11 10.60 53.75 36.46
N SER A 12 11.40 53.79 35.38
CA SER A 12 11.29 54.64 34.18
C SER A 12 12.16 54.24 32.95
N ARG A 13 11.60 54.44 31.72
CA ARG A 13 12.26 54.96 30.47
C ARG A 13 13.35 54.09 29.79
N LEU A 14 13.59 54.08 28.47
CA LEU A 14 13.04 54.68 27.20
C LEU A 14 13.51 53.75 26.03
N MET A 15 13.15 53.82 24.74
CA MET A 15 12.31 54.70 23.89
C MET A 15 10.96 54.00 23.55
N HIS A 16 10.17 54.08 22.46
CA HIS A 16 10.13 54.69 21.09
C HIS A 16 11.09 54.09 20.03
N SER A 17 10.78 54.03 18.72
CA SER A 17 9.60 54.45 17.91
C SER A 17 9.19 53.35 16.90
N SER A 18 7.91 53.02 16.66
CA SER A 18 7.01 53.57 15.59
C SER A 18 7.46 53.25 14.13
N VAL A 19 6.59 52.96 13.13
CA VAL A 19 5.12 52.83 13.04
C VAL A 19 4.70 52.27 11.64
N HIS A 20 3.45 51.81 11.45
CA HIS A 20 2.80 51.46 10.14
C HIS A 20 3.37 50.25 9.34
N GLN A 21 2.63 49.58 8.44
CA GLN A 21 1.17 49.59 8.15
C GLN A 21 0.69 48.24 7.59
N THR A 22 -0.59 47.93 7.81
CA THR A 22 -1.30 46.85 7.11
C THR A 22 -1.75 47.28 5.72
N PHE A 23 -1.58 46.43 4.70
CA PHE A 23 -2.33 46.54 3.44
C PHE A 23 -2.98 45.19 3.09
N ALA A 24 -4.30 45.18 3.01
CA ALA A 24 -5.04 44.14 2.31
C ALA A 24 -5.15 44.52 0.83
N CYS A 25 -4.97 43.56 -0.07
CA CYS A 25 -5.35 43.72 -1.48
C CYS A 25 -6.42 42.69 -1.83
N ARG A 26 -7.41 43.09 -2.64
CA ARG A 26 -8.53 42.24 -3.06
C ARG A 26 -8.16 41.46 -4.32
N ASP A 27 -8.69 40.26 -4.42
CA ASP A 27 -8.82 39.48 -5.66
C ASP A 27 -9.75 40.21 -6.67
N PRO A 28 -9.37 40.27 -7.96
CA PRO A 28 -10.36 40.37 -9.01
C PRO A 28 -10.15 39.36 -10.17
N ALA A 29 -11.26 38.74 -10.56
CA ALA A 29 -11.55 38.19 -11.89
C ALA A 29 -10.72 36.98 -12.37
N ALA A 30 -11.20 35.79 -12.02
CA ALA A 30 -10.94 34.58 -12.80
C ALA A 30 -11.51 34.69 -14.23
N ARG A 31 -10.75 34.27 -15.26
CA ARG A 31 -11.29 33.62 -16.47
C ARG A 31 -10.22 32.88 -17.29
N LEU A 32 -10.63 31.73 -17.82
CA LEU A 32 -10.18 31.11 -19.08
C LEU A 32 -8.67 30.94 -19.34
N LEU A 33 -8.15 29.75 -19.03
CA LEU A 33 -7.60 28.83 -20.05
C LEU A 33 -7.35 27.44 -19.44
N ALA A 34 -8.03 26.41 -19.98
CA ALA A 34 -7.89 25.03 -19.51
C ALA A 34 -7.20 24.16 -20.58
N PRO A 35 -5.92 23.78 -20.41
CA PRO A 35 -5.25 22.86 -21.33
C PRO A 35 -5.78 21.44 -21.17
N ALA A 36 -6.24 20.82 -22.25
CA ALA A 36 -6.79 19.46 -22.23
C ALA A 36 -5.70 18.39 -22.04
N LEU A 37 -5.36 18.08 -20.78
CA LEU A 37 -4.40 17.04 -20.40
C LEU A 37 -4.88 15.64 -20.80
N LYS A 38 -4.41 15.15 -21.95
CA LYS A 38 -4.59 13.77 -22.41
C LYS A 38 -3.78 12.80 -21.51
N PRO A 39 -4.40 11.85 -20.77
CA PRO A 39 -3.68 10.97 -19.85
C PRO A 39 -2.96 9.83 -20.58
N LYS A 40 -1.73 10.08 -21.07
CA LYS A 40 -0.82 9.06 -21.61
C LYS A 40 0.33 8.73 -20.65
N PHE A 41 0.01 8.28 -19.42
CA PHE A 41 1.00 7.61 -18.56
C PHE A 41 0.34 6.59 -17.59
N MET A 42 -0.03 5.41 -18.12
CA MET A 42 -0.43 4.28 -17.28
C MET A 42 0.78 3.65 -16.58
N SER A 43 1.25 4.30 -15.51
CA SER A 43 2.09 3.65 -14.50
C SER A 43 1.32 2.50 -13.84
N SER A 44 2.04 1.48 -13.35
CA SER A 44 1.45 0.25 -12.82
C SER A 44 0.90 0.42 -11.39
N VAL A 45 -0.14 1.25 -11.26
CA VAL A 45 -1.06 1.18 -10.11
C VAL A 45 -1.67 -0.23 -10.10
N GLY A 46 -1.74 -0.86 -8.92
CA GLY A 46 -2.40 -2.16 -8.79
C GLY A 46 -3.87 -2.08 -9.19
N ALA A 47 -4.43 -3.18 -9.72
CA ALA A 47 -5.84 -3.23 -10.04
C ALA A 47 -6.68 -3.21 -8.75
N THR A 48 -7.14 -2.02 -8.34
CA THR A 48 -8.12 -1.84 -7.26
C THR A 48 -9.51 -1.66 -7.84
N LEU A 49 -10.54 -1.99 -7.06
CA LEU A 49 -11.93 -1.83 -7.48
C LEU A 49 -12.33 -0.35 -7.66
N GLU A 50 -11.66 0.58 -6.99
CA GLU A 50 -11.93 2.03 -7.09
C GLU A 50 -11.63 2.61 -8.48
N ASN A 51 -10.63 2.05 -9.18
CA ASN A 51 -10.16 2.52 -10.48
C ASN A 51 -11.07 2.05 -11.63
N VAL A 52 -12.30 2.56 -11.62
CA VAL A 52 -13.34 2.29 -12.63
C VAL A 52 -12.83 2.53 -14.05
N ALA A 53 -11.97 3.52 -14.28
CA ALA A 53 -11.41 3.82 -15.60
C ALA A 53 -10.52 2.67 -16.11
N ALA A 54 -9.64 2.13 -15.28
CA ALA A 54 -8.81 0.96 -15.62
C ALA A 54 -9.64 -0.33 -15.74
N ASN A 55 -10.71 -0.47 -14.95
CA ASN A 55 -11.56 -1.66 -14.94
C ASN A 55 -12.64 -1.66 -16.05
N ARG A 56 -12.92 -0.53 -16.70
CA ARG A 56 -13.94 -0.38 -17.76
C ARG A 56 -13.85 -1.42 -18.90
N PRO A 57 -12.67 -1.82 -19.42
CA PRO A 57 -12.58 -2.87 -20.43
C PRO A 57 -13.10 -4.23 -19.95
N ILE A 58 -12.91 -4.55 -18.66
CA ILE A 58 -13.41 -5.81 -18.06
C ILE A 58 -14.95 -5.79 -18.05
N ALA A 59 -15.55 -4.66 -17.69
CA ALA A 59 -17.01 -4.51 -17.72
C ALA A 59 -17.59 -4.64 -19.14
N ILE A 60 -16.98 -3.97 -20.12
CA ILE A 60 -17.41 -4.05 -21.53
C ILE A 60 -17.34 -5.49 -22.06
N TRP A 61 -16.26 -6.21 -21.75
CA TRP A 61 -16.12 -7.64 -22.07
C TRP A 61 -17.24 -8.49 -21.45
N LEU A 62 -17.55 -8.30 -20.15
CA LEU A 62 -18.64 -9.04 -19.49
C LEU A 62 -20.03 -8.73 -20.08
N PHE A 63 -20.29 -7.48 -20.50
CA PHE A 63 -21.52 -7.14 -21.23
C PHE A 63 -21.57 -7.75 -22.63
N GLY A 64 -20.42 -7.84 -23.32
CA GLY A 64 -20.29 -8.59 -24.56
C GLY A 64 -20.67 -10.06 -24.38
N CYS A 65 -20.12 -10.73 -23.36
CA CYS A 65 -20.49 -12.11 -23.01
C CYS A 65 -21.98 -12.24 -22.66
N ALA A 66 -22.57 -11.29 -21.92
CA ALA A 66 -24.00 -11.29 -21.63
C ALA A 66 -24.85 -11.17 -22.91
N GLY A 67 -24.46 -10.29 -23.84
CA GLY A 67 -25.09 -10.17 -25.15
C GLY A 67 -25.00 -11.43 -26.00
N MET A 68 -23.84 -12.11 -25.99
CA MET A 68 -23.68 -13.40 -26.67
C MET A 68 -24.54 -14.51 -26.03
N VAL A 69 -24.67 -14.54 -24.70
CA VAL A 69 -25.62 -15.44 -24.00
C VAL A 69 -27.07 -15.10 -24.35
N GLY A 70 -27.39 -13.82 -24.62
CA GLY A 70 -28.70 -13.42 -25.15
C GLY A 70 -28.95 -13.91 -26.58
N ALA A 71 -27.96 -13.81 -27.46
CA ALA A 71 -28.02 -14.39 -28.80
C ALA A 71 -28.15 -15.93 -28.75
N MET A 72 -27.46 -16.58 -27.82
CA MET A 72 -27.61 -18.02 -27.54
C MET A 72 -29.05 -18.37 -27.14
N VAL A 73 -29.67 -17.63 -26.24
CA VAL A 73 -31.09 -17.82 -25.86
C VAL A 73 -32.04 -17.63 -27.05
N ALA A 74 -31.74 -16.71 -27.98
CA ALA A 74 -32.52 -16.52 -29.20
C ALA A 74 -32.39 -17.72 -30.17
N VAL A 75 -31.14 -18.10 -30.50
CA VAL A 75 -30.83 -19.19 -31.42
C VAL A 75 -31.32 -20.53 -30.86
N GLY A 76 -31.12 -20.81 -29.57
CA GLY A 76 -31.62 -22.02 -28.92
C GLY A 76 -33.15 -22.08 -28.86
N GLY A 77 -33.83 -20.93 -28.70
CA GLY A 77 -35.27 -20.82 -28.86
C GLY A 77 -35.73 -21.22 -30.26
N ALA A 78 -35.09 -20.68 -31.30
CA ALA A 78 -35.35 -21.05 -32.69
C ALA A 78 -35.07 -22.53 -32.96
N THR A 79 -33.92 -23.07 -32.52
CA THR A 79 -33.55 -24.49 -32.61
C THR A 79 -34.57 -25.40 -31.91
N ARG A 80 -35.18 -24.97 -30.80
CA ARG A 80 -36.25 -25.71 -30.12
C ARG A 80 -37.57 -25.66 -30.89
N LEU A 81 -37.99 -24.45 -31.31
CA LEU A 81 -39.30 -24.21 -31.93
C LEU A 81 -39.41 -24.76 -33.37
N THR A 82 -38.30 -24.81 -34.10
CA THR A 82 -38.20 -25.52 -35.40
C THR A 82 -38.08 -27.04 -35.25
N ARG A 83 -38.00 -27.55 -34.01
CA ARG A 83 -37.65 -28.94 -33.67
C ARG A 83 -36.36 -29.35 -34.39
N SER A 84 -35.25 -28.65 -34.13
CA SER A 84 -33.96 -28.90 -34.79
C SER A 84 -32.89 -29.50 -33.87
N GLY A 85 -33.13 -29.51 -32.55
CA GLY A 85 -32.12 -29.80 -31.52
C GLY A 85 -31.69 -31.26 -31.34
N LEU A 86 -31.98 -32.14 -32.30
CA LEU A 86 -31.51 -33.53 -32.38
C LEU A 86 -30.99 -33.89 -33.79
N SER A 87 -30.84 -32.89 -34.68
CA SER A 87 -30.42 -33.09 -36.08
C SER A 87 -28.93 -33.42 -36.23
N MET A 88 -28.08 -32.90 -35.33
CA MET A 88 -26.64 -33.16 -35.33
C MET A 88 -26.28 -34.36 -34.45
N VAL A 89 -26.32 -35.57 -35.01
CA VAL A 89 -25.92 -36.81 -34.32
C VAL A 89 -24.49 -36.74 -33.80
N THR A 90 -23.53 -36.31 -34.63
CA THR A 90 -22.11 -36.37 -34.28
C THR A 90 -21.71 -35.28 -33.26
N TRP A 91 -21.01 -35.67 -32.18
CA TRP A 91 -20.49 -34.74 -31.18
C TRP A 91 -18.96 -34.69 -31.18
N LYS A 92 -18.39 -33.72 -31.91
CA LYS A 92 -16.95 -33.42 -31.94
C LYS A 92 -16.65 -32.34 -30.88
N PRO A 93 -15.80 -32.57 -29.85
CA PRO A 93 -15.63 -31.62 -28.75
C PRO A 93 -15.20 -30.21 -29.22
N HIS A 94 -14.20 -30.16 -30.10
CA HIS A 94 -13.64 -28.94 -30.67
C HIS A 94 -14.57 -28.23 -31.67
N GLY A 95 -15.66 -28.88 -32.11
CA GLY A 95 -16.51 -28.41 -33.21
C GLY A 95 -15.96 -28.83 -34.56
N GLY A 96 -16.34 -28.13 -35.61
CA GLY A 96 -15.93 -28.37 -36.99
C GLY A 96 -16.65 -27.40 -37.92
N LEU A 97 -16.33 -27.45 -39.22
CA LEU A 97 -17.18 -26.83 -40.26
C LEU A 97 -18.49 -27.64 -40.41
N PRO A 98 -19.57 -27.06 -40.95
CA PRO A 98 -20.70 -27.85 -41.41
C PRO A 98 -20.31 -28.61 -42.69
N PRO A 99 -21.10 -29.59 -43.15
CA PRO A 99 -20.92 -30.19 -44.46
C PRO A 99 -20.90 -29.12 -45.56
N MET A 100 -19.93 -29.20 -46.47
CA MET A 100 -19.68 -28.25 -47.53
C MET A 100 -19.95 -28.84 -48.92
N THR A 101 -19.79 -30.16 -49.10
CA THR A 101 -20.08 -30.85 -50.37
C THR A 101 -21.44 -31.57 -50.35
N PRO A 102 -22.06 -31.84 -51.53
CA PRO A 102 -23.29 -32.64 -51.61
C PRO A 102 -23.15 -34.04 -50.98
N GLU A 103 -21.96 -34.64 -51.08
CA GLU A 103 -21.64 -35.96 -50.56
C GLU A 103 -21.65 -35.96 -49.02
N GLU A 104 -20.94 -35.02 -48.39
CA GLU A 104 -20.94 -34.84 -46.93
C GLU A 104 -22.35 -34.56 -46.37
N TRP A 105 -23.18 -33.82 -47.13
CA TRP A 105 -24.58 -33.57 -46.77
C TRP A 105 -25.44 -34.83 -46.84
N ASN A 106 -25.20 -35.71 -47.81
CA ASN A 106 -25.89 -37.00 -47.91
C ASN A 106 -25.43 -37.95 -46.79
N GLU A 107 -24.14 -37.98 -46.44
CA GLU A 107 -23.63 -38.83 -45.35
C GLU A 107 -24.26 -38.50 -43.98
N GLU A 108 -24.27 -37.23 -43.57
CA GLU A 108 -24.93 -36.83 -42.30
C GLU A 108 -26.48 -36.96 -42.40
N PHE A 109 -27.08 -36.92 -43.59
CA PHE A 109 -28.51 -37.17 -43.79
C PHE A 109 -28.87 -38.66 -43.67
N GLU A 110 -28.14 -39.58 -44.30
CA GLU A 110 -28.32 -41.02 -44.09
C GLU A 110 -28.09 -41.40 -42.62
N LEU A 111 -27.09 -40.78 -41.96
CA LEU A 111 -26.90 -40.94 -40.52
C LEU A 111 -28.13 -40.47 -39.73
N TYR A 112 -28.71 -39.29 -40.02
CA TYR A 112 -29.92 -38.80 -39.37
C TYR A 112 -31.13 -39.74 -39.56
N LYS A 113 -31.28 -40.39 -40.73
CA LYS A 113 -32.36 -41.37 -40.97
C LYS A 113 -32.32 -42.59 -40.05
N THR A 114 -31.16 -42.91 -39.46
CA THR A 114 -31.05 -44.01 -38.48
C THR A 114 -31.69 -43.69 -37.13
N PHE A 115 -31.99 -42.41 -36.84
CA PHE A 115 -32.48 -41.99 -35.53
C PHE A 115 -34.01 -42.00 -35.40
N PRO A 116 -34.56 -42.19 -34.18
CA PRO A 116 -36.01 -42.24 -33.97
C PRO A 116 -36.78 -41.01 -34.47
N GLU A 117 -36.20 -39.79 -34.44
CA GLU A 117 -36.88 -38.57 -34.91
C GLU A 117 -37.26 -38.64 -36.40
N TRP A 118 -36.47 -39.34 -37.23
CA TRP A 118 -36.80 -39.59 -38.63
C TRP A 118 -38.12 -40.35 -38.80
N GLN A 119 -38.48 -41.25 -37.86
CA GLN A 119 -39.73 -42.00 -37.94
C GLN A 119 -40.97 -41.10 -37.88
N THR A 120 -40.86 -39.93 -37.24
CA THR A 120 -41.89 -38.87 -37.21
C THR A 120 -41.81 -37.88 -38.38
N ARG A 121 -40.79 -37.97 -39.26
CA ARG A 121 -40.45 -36.96 -40.29
C ARG A 121 -40.07 -37.53 -41.67
N LYS A 122 -40.54 -38.75 -41.98
CA LYS A 122 -40.12 -39.59 -43.12
C LYS A 122 -40.15 -38.97 -44.54
N ASN A 123 -40.79 -37.81 -44.71
CA ASN A 123 -40.98 -37.16 -46.01
C ASN A 123 -40.06 -35.94 -46.22
N MET A 124 -39.14 -35.67 -45.28
CA MET A 124 -38.26 -34.50 -45.31
C MET A 124 -37.17 -34.61 -46.40
N THR A 125 -36.95 -33.50 -47.12
CA THR A 125 -35.90 -33.34 -48.14
C THR A 125 -34.53 -33.01 -47.54
N VAL A 126 -33.45 -33.15 -48.34
CA VAL A 126 -32.09 -32.76 -47.92
C VAL A 126 -32.02 -31.24 -47.67
N GLU A 127 -32.80 -30.45 -48.38
CA GLU A 127 -32.90 -28.99 -48.26
C GLU A 127 -33.55 -28.57 -46.94
N GLU A 128 -34.60 -29.26 -46.52
CA GLU A 128 -35.22 -29.08 -45.20
C GLU A 128 -34.30 -29.58 -44.07
N PHE A 129 -33.58 -30.69 -44.29
CA PHE A 129 -32.58 -31.20 -43.36
C PHE A 129 -31.44 -30.19 -43.14
N LYS A 130 -30.89 -29.60 -44.21
CA LYS A 130 -29.91 -28.49 -44.15
C LYS A 130 -30.43 -27.33 -43.29
N GLY A 131 -31.71 -27.01 -43.41
CA GLY A 131 -32.39 -25.98 -42.61
C GLY A 131 -32.36 -26.26 -41.10
N ILE A 132 -32.75 -27.47 -40.67
CA ILE A 132 -32.72 -27.83 -39.24
C ILE A 132 -31.29 -28.00 -38.71
N TYR A 133 -30.41 -28.64 -39.49
CA TYR A 133 -29.00 -28.84 -39.16
C TYR A 133 -28.31 -27.49 -38.91
N PHE A 134 -28.55 -26.47 -39.74
CA PHE A 134 -27.92 -25.17 -39.60
C PHE A 134 -28.31 -24.43 -38.30
N TRP A 135 -29.56 -24.60 -37.83
CA TRP A 135 -29.99 -24.05 -36.54
C TRP A 135 -29.24 -24.69 -35.38
N GLU A 136 -29.14 -26.03 -35.36
CA GLU A 136 -28.43 -26.71 -34.28
C GLU A 136 -26.91 -26.48 -34.35
N TYR A 137 -26.32 -26.50 -35.55
CA TYR A 137 -24.93 -26.14 -35.78
C TYR A 137 -24.61 -24.74 -35.26
N SER A 138 -25.44 -23.75 -35.60
CA SER A 138 -25.27 -22.37 -35.11
C SER A 138 -25.35 -22.27 -33.59
N HIS A 139 -26.31 -22.96 -32.97
CA HIS A 139 -26.44 -23.06 -31.51
C HIS A 139 -25.18 -23.69 -30.87
N ARG A 140 -24.74 -24.84 -31.39
CA ARG A 140 -23.58 -25.60 -30.91
C ARG A 140 -22.26 -24.83 -31.09
N MET A 141 -22.07 -24.09 -32.17
CA MET A 141 -20.85 -23.30 -32.38
C MET A 141 -20.85 -22.01 -31.57
N LEU A 142 -21.98 -21.29 -31.47
CA LEU A 142 -22.10 -20.11 -30.63
C LEU A 142 -21.73 -20.41 -29.16
N GLY A 143 -22.07 -21.59 -28.65
CA GLY A 143 -21.69 -22.02 -27.29
C GLY A 143 -20.18 -22.17 -27.09
N ARG A 144 -19.48 -22.75 -28.07
CA ARG A 144 -18.00 -22.85 -28.05
C ARG A 144 -17.37 -21.46 -28.13
N THR A 145 -17.90 -20.60 -29.00
CA THR A 145 -17.44 -19.20 -29.15
C THR A 145 -17.65 -18.39 -27.87
N ILE A 146 -18.76 -18.57 -27.14
CA ILE A 146 -18.98 -17.95 -25.82
C ILE A 146 -17.94 -18.44 -24.81
N GLY A 147 -17.66 -19.74 -24.77
CA GLY A 147 -16.65 -20.33 -23.89
C GLY A 147 -15.26 -19.71 -24.11
N LEU A 148 -14.83 -19.60 -25.37
CA LEU A 148 -13.56 -18.97 -25.75
C LEU A 148 -13.56 -17.45 -25.47
N ALA A 149 -14.64 -16.74 -25.81
CA ALA A 149 -14.79 -15.31 -25.59
C ALA A 149 -14.84 -14.93 -24.10
N PHE A 150 -15.18 -15.85 -23.21
CA PHE A 150 -15.03 -15.68 -21.77
C PHE A 150 -13.63 -16.09 -21.27
N ALA A 151 -13.20 -17.32 -21.56
CA ALA A 151 -11.95 -17.88 -21.02
C ALA A 151 -10.69 -17.13 -21.48
N GLY A 152 -10.61 -16.73 -22.76
CA GLY A 152 -9.45 -16.04 -23.32
C GLY A 152 -9.16 -14.69 -22.66
N PRO A 153 -10.12 -13.74 -22.65
CA PRO A 153 -9.93 -12.46 -21.96
C PRO A 153 -9.76 -12.61 -20.44
N LEU A 154 -10.43 -13.58 -19.79
CA LEU A 154 -10.20 -13.89 -18.37
C LEU A 154 -8.74 -14.25 -18.10
N ALA A 155 -8.19 -15.22 -18.86
CA ALA A 155 -6.79 -15.61 -18.75
C ALA A 155 -5.85 -14.42 -19.02
N TYR A 156 -6.12 -13.60 -20.04
CA TYR A 156 -5.36 -12.38 -20.32
C TYR A 156 -5.37 -11.39 -19.14
N PHE A 157 -6.53 -11.07 -18.56
CA PHE A 157 -6.62 -10.12 -17.45
C PHE A 157 -5.94 -10.64 -16.17
N MET A 158 -6.01 -11.95 -15.91
CA MET A 158 -5.30 -12.61 -14.80
C MET A 158 -3.78 -12.59 -15.01
N LEU A 159 -3.29 -13.05 -16.16
CA LEU A 159 -1.84 -13.08 -16.49
C LEU A 159 -1.22 -11.68 -16.48
N ARG A 160 -1.95 -10.66 -16.95
CA ARG A 160 -1.51 -9.25 -16.92
C ARG A 160 -1.74 -8.57 -15.57
N LYS A 161 -2.28 -9.27 -14.55
CA LYS A 161 -2.61 -8.75 -13.21
C LYS A 161 -3.45 -7.47 -13.25
N ARG A 162 -4.36 -7.37 -14.22
CA ARG A 162 -5.24 -6.21 -14.49
C ARG A 162 -6.61 -6.29 -13.82
N MET A 163 -6.92 -7.42 -13.17
CA MET A 163 -8.19 -7.65 -12.49
C MET A 163 -8.03 -7.45 -10.97
N PRO A 164 -8.98 -6.77 -10.29
CA PRO A 164 -8.98 -6.66 -8.83
C PRO A 164 -9.14 -8.01 -8.12
N LYS A 165 -8.47 -8.21 -6.98
CA LYS A 165 -8.38 -9.52 -6.28
C LYS A 165 -9.75 -10.05 -5.86
N GLU A 166 -10.66 -9.14 -5.53
CA GLU A 166 -12.03 -9.39 -5.06
C GLU A 166 -12.91 -10.01 -6.15
N MET A 167 -12.46 -9.99 -7.41
CA MET A 167 -13.19 -10.50 -8.56
C MET A 167 -12.87 -11.95 -8.93
N TYR A 168 -11.72 -12.50 -8.50
CA TYR A 168 -11.24 -13.80 -8.99
C TYR A 168 -12.24 -14.93 -8.67
N GLY A 169 -12.77 -14.97 -7.44
CA GLY A 169 -13.81 -15.95 -7.06
C GLY A 169 -15.12 -15.79 -7.86
N ARG A 170 -15.51 -14.57 -8.24
CA ARG A 170 -16.70 -14.34 -9.07
C ARG A 170 -16.48 -14.75 -10.52
N MET A 171 -15.28 -14.52 -11.07
CA MET A 171 -14.92 -14.98 -12.41
C MET A 171 -14.81 -16.51 -12.48
N ALA A 172 -14.22 -17.15 -11.46
CA ALA A 172 -14.18 -18.60 -11.35
C ALA A 172 -15.59 -19.22 -11.26
N PHE A 173 -16.49 -18.61 -10.47
CA PHE A 173 -17.89 -19.04 -10.40
C PHE A 173 -18.61 -18.89 -11.75
N LEU A 174 -18.42 -17.77 -12.47
CA LEU A 174 -19.00 -17.57 -13.80
C LEU A 174 -18.42 -18.54 -14.85
N LEU A 175 -17.13 -18.86 -14.78
CA LEU A 175 -16.50 -19.88 -15.65
C LEU A 175 -17.10 -21.26 -15.37
N GLY A 176 -17.23 -21.63 -14.10
CA GLY A 176 -17.85 -22.90 -13.68
C GLY A 176 -19.32 -23.00 -14.11
N LEU A 177 -20.08 -21.91 -13.98
CA LEU A 177 -21.48 -21.84 -14.42
C LEU A 177 -21.60 -21.99 -15.95
N GLY A 178 -20.70 -21.40 -16.72
CA GLY A 178 -20.62 -21.59 -18.18
C GLY A 178 -20.23 -23.02 -18.59
N GLY A 179 -19.32 -23.66 -17.85
CA GLY A 179 -19.01 -25.08 -18.04
C GLY A 179 -20.20 -25.99 -17.71
N PHE A 180 -20.93 -25.69 -16.64
CA PHE A 180 -22.13 -26.41 -16.24
C PHE A 180 -23.29 -26.24 -17.23
N GLN A 181 -23.45 -25.04 -17.83
CA GLN A 181 -24.37 -24.82 -18.95
C GLN A 181 -24.09 -25.80 -20.11
N GLY A 182 -22.81 -25.99 -20.45
CA GLY A 182 -22.38 -26.94 -21.48
C GLY A 182 -22.69 -28.39 -21.11
N LEU A 183 -22.44 -28.79 -19.86
CA LEU A 183 -22.76 -30.13 -19.35
C LEU A 183 -24.27 -30.42 -19.38
N VAL A 184 -25.10 -29.47 -18.94
CA VAL A 184 -26.57 -29.58 -18.99
C VAL A 184 -27.07 -29.61 -20.44
N GLY A 185 -26.44 -28.86 -21.36
CA GLY A 185 -26.76 -28.91 -22.79
C GLY A 185 -26.43 -30.26 -23.43
N TRP A 186 -25.26 -30.85 -23.09
CA TRP A 186 -24.90 -32.20 -23.53
C TRP A 186 -25.87 -33.25 -22.97
N TRP A 187 -26.22 -33.18 -21.68
CA TRP A 187 -27.21 -34.07 -21.07
C TRP A 187 -28.59 -33.94 -21.75
N MET A 188 -29.02 -32.72 -22.05
CA MET A 188 -30.28 -32.41 -22.73
C MET A 188 -30.37 -33.06 -24.12
N VAL A 189 -29.29 -33.01 -24.91
CA VAL A 189 -29.22 -33.66 -26.24
C VAL A 189 -29.08 -35.18 -26.11
N ARG A 190 -28.07 -35.66 -25.38
CA ARG A 190 -27.75 -37.10 -25.26
C ARG A 190 -28.97 -37.92 -24.81
N SER A 191 -29.66 -37.44 -23.78
CA SER A 191 -30.86 -38.13 -23.27
C SER A 191 -32.09 -37.98 -24.18
N GLY A 192 -32.09 -37.06 -25.16
CA GLY A 192 -33.07 -37.03 -26.24
C GLY A 192 -32.81 -38.07 -27.34
N LEU A 193 -31.59 -38.61 -27.40
CA LEU A 193 -31.20 -39.71 -28.30
C LEU A 193 -31.27 -41.08 -27.62
N GLU A 194 -31.05 -41.14 -26.30
CA GLU A 194 -30.99 -42.40 -25.52
C GLU A 194 -32.30 -42.79 -24.81
N ASP A 195 -33.15 -41.85 -24.35
CA ASP A 195 -34.38 -42.17 -23.59
C ASP A 195 -35.54 -42.61 -24.53
N VAL A 196 -35.34 -43.68 -25.30
CA VAL A 196 -36.33 -44.22 -26.25
C VAL A 196 -37.33 -45.14 -25.53
N ASP A 197 -38.13 -44.58 -24.62
CA ASP A 197 -39.30 -45.27 -24.08
C ASP A 197 -40.41 -45.37 -25.15
N THR A 198 -40.34 -46.45 -25.93
CA THR A 198 -41.27 -46.79 -27.00
C THR A 198 -42.69 -47.12 -26.50
N THR A 199 -42.91 -47.24 -25.19
CA THR A 199 -44.20 -47.69 -24.64
C THR A 199 -45.17 -46.56 -24.34
N ASN A 200 -44.66 -45.35 -24.04
CA ASN A 200 -45.48 -44.27 -23.47
C ASN A 200 -45.31 -42.88 -24.11
N ARG A 201 -44.44 -42.69 -25.12
CA ARG A 201 -44.24 -41.38 -25.76
C ARG A 201 -44.58 -41.36 -27.25
N LYS A 202 -45.54 -40.50 -27.61
CA LYS A 202 -46.06 -40.31 -28.98
C LYS A 202 -45.15 -39.43 -29.87
N GLU A 203 -44.18 -38.74 -29.28
CA GLU A 203 -43.12 -37.99 -29.96
C GLU A 203 -41.79 -38.17 -29.21
N ILE A 204 -40.69 -38.37 -29.94
CA ILE A 204 -39.34 -38.29 -29.37
C ILE A 204 -38.99 -36.81 -29.20
N ARG A 205 -39.10 -36.30 -27.97
CA ARG A 205 -38.75 -34.92 -27.63
C ARG A 205 -38.00 -34.82 -26.29
N VAL A 206 -37.13 -33.82 -26.21
CA VAL A 206 -36.39 -33.47 -24.98
C VAL A 206 -37.34 -33.25 -23.81
N SER A 207 -37.04 -33.83 -22.65
CA SER A 207 -37.83 -33.66 -21.42
C SER A 207 -37.98 -32.18 -21.03
N PRO A 208 -39.20 -31.68 -20.74
CA PRO A 208 -39.46 -30.30 -20.33
C PRO A 208 -38.59 -29.84 -19.15
N PHE A 209 -38.37 -30.73 -18.17
CA PHE A 209 -37.52 -30.46 -17.02
C PHE A 209 -36.06 -30.17 -17.41
N ARG A 210 -35.53 -30.83 -18.45
CA ARG A 210 -34.16 -30.60 -18.96
C ARG A 210 -34.05 -29.26 -19.68
N LEU A 211 -35.04 -28.94 -20.52
CA LEU A 211 -35.16 -27.65 -21.19
C LEU A 211 -35.28 -26.48 -20.19
N ALA A 212 -36.18 -26.60 -19.21
CA ALA A 212 -36.38 -25.62 -18.15
C ALA A 212 -35.09 -25.39 -17.33
N THR A 213 -34.38 -26.46 -16.97
CA THR A 213 -33.08 -26.38 -16.28
C THR A 213 -32.04 -25.62 -17.13
N HIS A 214 -31.90 -25.96 -18.41
CA HIS A 214 -30.94 -25.33 -19.32
C HIS A 214 -31.25 -23.83 -19.53
N LEU A 215 -32.53 -23.47 -19.70
CA LEU A 215 -32.95 -22.09 -19.89
C LEU A 215 -32.76 -21.25 -18.62
N ALA A 216 -33.13 -21.78 -17.45
CA ALA A 216 -32.97 -21.10 -16.16
C ALA A 216 -31.49 -20.79 -15.86
N LEU A 217 -30.58 -21.71 -16.17
CA LEU A 217 -29.14 -21.49 -16.05
C LEU A 217 -28.62 -20.44 -17.04
N ALA A 218 -29.12 -20.40 -18.28
CA ALA A 218 -28.75 -19.36 -19.26
C ALA A 218 -29.17 -17.95 -18.80
N PHE A 219 -30.41 -17.80 -18.34
CA PHE A 219 -30.93 -16.54 -17.79
C PHE A 219 -30.18 -16.11 -16.52
N THR A 220 -29.88 -17.06 -15.63
CA THR A 220 -29.06 -16.83 -14.42
C THR A 220 -27.66 -16.36 -14.79
N THR A 221 -27.02 -16.99 -15.78
CA THR A 221 -25.69 -16.62 -16.28
C THR A 221 -25.69 -15.19 -16.84
N CYS A 222 -26.66 -14.85 -17.69
CA CYS A 222 -26.79 -13.50 -18.26
C CYS A 222 -27.02 -12.43 -17.17
N GLY A 223 -27.90 -12.72 -16.19
CA GLY A 223 -28.17 -11.84 -15.05
C GLY A 223 -26.92 -11.60 -14.18
N LEU A 224 -26.13 -12.64 -13.92
CA LEU A 224 -24.90 -12.55 -13.14
C LEU A 224 -23.75 -11.85 -13.88
N LEU A 225 -23.59 -12.09 -15.19
CA LEU A 225 -22.67 -11.34 -16.05
C LEU A 225 -23.00 -9.84 -16.03
N THR A 226 -24.28 -9.51 -16.25
CA THR A 226 -24.80 -8.13 -16.22
C THR A 226 -24.58 -7.47 -14.87
N TRP A 227 -24.99 -8.12 -13.77
CA TRP A 227 -24.80 -7.60 -12.41
C TRP A 227 -23.32 -7.41 -12.05
N THR A 228 -22.44 -8.26 -12.56
CA THR A 228 -20.99 -8.16 -12.33
C THR A 228 -20.38 -7.02 -13.14
N GLY A 229 -20.69 -6.88 -14.43
CA GLY A 229 -20.28 -5.74 -15.25
C GLY A 229 -20.75 -4.39 -14.67
N LEU A 230 -22.02 -4.31 -14.24
CA LEU A 230 -22.55 -3.12 -13.54
C LEU A 230 -21.81 -2.85 -12.22
N SER A 231 -21.44 -3.90 -11.47
CA SER A 231 -20.68 -3.78 -10.22
C SER A 231 -19.20 -3.41 -10.41
N ILE A 232 -18.66 -3.49 -11.64
CA ILE A 232 -17.34 -2.95 -12.00
C ILE A 232 -17.45 -1.46 -12.35
N LEU A 233 -18.46 -1.06 -13.14
CA LEU A 233 -18.64 0.34 -13.53
C LEU A 233 -19.10 1.22 -12.35
N LYS A 234 -20.00 0.70 -11.51
CA LYS A 234 -20.48 1.36 -10.30
C LYS A 234 -20.22 0.45 -9.08
N PRO A 235 -18.99 0.42 -8.55
CA PRO A 235 -18.66 -0.39 -7.39
C PRO A 235 -19.34 0.16 -6.14
N ALA A 236 -19.85 -0.75 -5.32
CA ALA A 236 -20.59 -0.44 -4.09
C ALA A 236 -19.64 -0.16 -2.92
N LEU A 237 -18.77 0.84 -3.09
CA LEU A 237 -17.90 1.37 -2.03
C LEU A 237 -18.77 2.20 -1.05
N PRO A 238 -18.61 2.06 0.28
CA PRO A 238 -19.46 2.75 1.25
C PRO A 238 -19.51 4.27 1.04
N GLU A 239 -18.35 4.91 0.84
CA GLU A 239 -18.20 6.33 0.51
C GLU A 239 -19.12 6.79 -0.64
N ARG A 240 -19.13 6.05 -1.77
CA ARG A 240 -19.95 6.40 -2.94
C ARG A 240 -21.45 6.14 -2.73
N LEU A 241 -21.80 5.18 -1.88
CA LEU A 241 -23.21 4.93 -1.52
C LEU A 241 -23.73 5.94 -0.50
N ASN A 242 -22.87 6.41 0.41
CA ASN A 242 -23.18 7.52 1.32
C ASN A 242 -23.37 8.81 0.51
N LEU A 243 -22.44 9.20 -0.36
CA LEU A 243 -22.56 10.41 -1.19
C LEU A 243 -23.88 10.48 -2.00
N GLU A 244 -24.37 9.35 -2.52
CA GLU A 244 -25.70 9.30 -3.17
C GLU A 244 -26.85 9.41 -2.15
N ARG A 245 -26.74 8.73 -1.00
CA ARG A 245 -27.73 8.78 0.09
C ARG A 245 -27.84 10.16 0.75
N ASP A 246 -26.74 10.90 0.90
CA ASP A 246 -26.71 12.17 1.63
C ASP A 246 -27.48 13.28 0.87
N THR A 247 -27.73 13.08 -0.42
CA THR A 247 -28.63 13.93 -1.24
C THR A 247 -30.12 13.59 -1.11
N ILE A 248 -30.50 12.61 -0.28
CA ILE A 248 -31.85 12.03 -0.21
C ILE A 248 -32.36 12.07 1.24
N THR A 249 -33.58 12.57 1.46
CA THR A 249 -34.13 12.69 2.82
C THR A 249 -34.41 11.32 3.46
N PRO A 250 -34.28 11.17 4.79
CA PRO A 250 -34.42 9.86 5.45
C PRO A 250 -35.73 9.13 5.14
N ASP A 251 -36.86 9.86 5.01
CA ASP A 251 -38.15 9.25 4.70
C ASP A 251 -38.32 8.92 3.21
N ALA A 252 -37.72 9.69 2.31
CA ALA A 252 -37.61 9.31 0.90
C ALA A 252 -36.77 8.03 0.75
N LEU A 253 -35.67 7.91 1.50
CA LEU A 253 -34.83 6.70 1.54
C LEU A 253 -35.60 5.47 2.07
N LYS A 254 -36.40 5.61 3.13
CA LYS A 254 -37.31 4.54 3.62
C LYS A 254 -38.30 4.10 2.53
N LYS A 255 -38.92 5.05 1.81
CA LYS A 255 -39.85 4.75 0.71
C LYS A 255 -39.14 4.12 -0.50
N MET A 256 -37.93 4.57 -0.85
CA MET A 256 -37.09 3.95 -1.89
C MET A 256 -36.65 2.53 -1.53
N LEU A 257 -36.37 2.24 -0.25
CA LEU A 257 -36.15 0.87 0.23
C LEU A 257 -37.40 0.00 0.03
N ASN A 258 -38.61 0.54 0.22
CA ASN A 258 -39.84 -0.21 -0.05
C ASN A 258 -40.02 -0.51 -1.56
N VAL A 259 -39.85 0.49 -2.43
CA VAL A 259 -39.79 0.30 -3.90
C VAL A 259 -38.79 -0.80 -4.26
N ARG A 260 -37.59 -0.76 -3.68
CA ARG A 260 -36.54 -1.75 -3.89
C ARG A 260 -36.92 -3.15 -3.39
N LYS A 261 -37.64 -3.26 -2.26
CA LYS A 261 -38.18 -4.54 -1.76
C LYS A 261 -39.18 -5.12 -2.77
N VAL A 262 -40.19 -4.34 -3.17
CA VAL A 262 -41.21 -4.78 -4.15
C VAL A 262 -40.53 -5.25 -5.44
N LEU A 263 -39.64 -4.45 -6.05
CA LEU A 263 -38.87 -4.84 -7.24
C LEU A 263 -38.11 -6.16 -7.05
N LYS A 264 -37.52 -6.42 -5.88
CA LYS A 264 -36.83 -7.69 -5.60
C LYS A 264 -37.82 -8.85 -5.62
N HIS A 265 -38.96 -8.72 -4.93
CA HIS A 265 -39.99 -9.76 -4.91
C HIS A 265 -40.58 -9.99 -6.31
N THR A 266 -40.89 -8.94 -7.07
CA THR A 266 -41.37 -9.07 -8.46
C THR A 266 -40.32 -9.68 -9.39
N THR A 267 -39.02 -9.36 -9.22
CA THR A 267 -37.95 -10.00 -10.00
C THR A 267 -37.82 -11.50 -9.68
N ASN A 268 -38.14 -11.92 -8.45
CA ASN A 268 -38.23 -13.35 -8.12
C ASN A 268 -39.45 -14.01 -8.79
N ILE A 269 -40.63 -13.36 -8.77
CA ILE A 269 -41.85 -13.86 -9.45
C ILE A 269 -41.61 -13.95 -10.97
N LEU A 270 -40.93 -12.97 -11.57
CA LEU A 270 -40.47 -13.02 -12.96
C LEU A 270 -39.61 -14.25 -13.25
N ALA A 271 -38.70 -14.64 -12.35
CA ALA A 271 -37.89 -15.85 -12.53
C ALA A 271 -38.75 -17.14 -12.53
N PHE A 272 -39.78 -17.22 -11.68
CA PHE A 272 -40.76 -18.31 -11.74
C PHE A 272 -41.63 -18.26 -13.00
N THR A 273 -41.98 -17.06 -13.48
CA THR A 273 -42.73 -16.86 -14.74
C THR A 273 -41.92 -17.35 -15.95
N ILE A 274 -40.61 -17.06 -15.99
CA ILE A 274 -39.69 -17.54 -17.03
C ILE A 274 -39.58 -19.08 -16.98
N LEU A 275 -39.46 -19.66 -15.78
CA LEU A 275 -39.40 -21.11 -15.60
C LEU A 275 -40.71 -21.79 -16.05
N SER A 276 -41.85 -21.25 -15.66
CA SER A 276 -43.19 -21.66 -16.13
C SER A 276 -43.31 -21.58 -17.66
N GLY A 277 -42.81 -20.50 -18.28
CA GLY A 277 -42.79 -20.36 -19.74
C GLY A 277 -41.95 -21.42 -20.43
N ALA A 278 -40.88 -21.90 -19.80
CA ALA A 278 -40.09 -23.02 -20.30
C ALA A 278 -40.85 -24.37 -20.26
N PHE A 279 -41.78 -24.55 -19.32
CA PHE A 279 -42.70 -25.70 -19.32
C PHE A 279 -43.79 -25.55 -20.37
N VAL A 280 -44.44 -24.36 -20.50
CA VAL A 280 -45.42 -24.07 -21.58
C VAL A 280 -44.83 -24.36 -22.95
N ALA A 281 -43.59 -23.92 -23.20
CA ALA A 281 -42.84 -24.28 -24.40
C ALA A 281 -42.54 -25.78 -24.45
N GLY A 282 -41.97 -26.36 -23.38
CA GLY A 282 -41.51 -27.75 -23.33
C GLY A 282 -42.57 -28.81 -23.63
N ILE A 283 -43.83 -28.60 -23.22
CA ILE A 283 -44.95 -29.51 -23.54
C ILE A 283 -45.79 -29.07 -24.75
N ASP A 284 -45.51 -27.91 -25.34
CA ASP A 284 -46.27 -27.24 -26.42
C ASP A 284 -47.68 -26.73 -26.04
N ALA A 285 -47.91 -26.48 -24.74
CA ALA A 285 -49.20 -26.01 -24.20
C ALA A 285 -49.65 -24.64 -24.74
N GLY A 286 -48.76 -23.85 -25.35
CA GLY A 286 -49.11 -22.61 -26.04
C GLY A 286 -50.09 -22.79 -27.22
N MET A 287 -50.23 -24.00 -27.75
CA MET A 287 -51.12 -24.36 -28.87
C MET A 287 -52.51 -24.87 -28.45
N ALA A 288 -52.82 -24.88 -27.16
CA ALA A 288 -54.04 -25.53 -26.65
C ALA A 288 -55.23 -24.58 -26.56
N PHE A 289 -55.12 -23.53 -25.72
CA PHE A 289 -56.15 -22.50 -25.54
C PHE A 289 -55.60 -21.20 -26.10
N ASN A 290 -56.05 -20.76 -27.28
CA ASN A 290 -55.50 -19.59 -27.98
C ASN A 290 -56.34 -18.31 -27.82
N THR A 291 -57.27 -18.31 -26.86
CA THR A 291 -58.08 -17.16 -26.43
C THR A 291 -57.47 -16.43 -25.21
N PHE A 292 -57.81 -15.15 -25.00
CA PHE A 292 -57.41 -14.32 -23.86
C PHE A 292 -58.47 -13.24 -23.57
N PRO A 293 -58.73 -12.81 -22.31
CA PRO A 293 -58.11 -13.26 -21.06
C PRO A 293 -58.59 -14.63 -20.59
N LYS A 294 -59.81 -15.01 -20.96
CA LYS A 294 -60.40 -16.34 -20.72
C LYS A 294 -59.63 -17.45 -21.45
N MET A 295 -59.83 -18.69 -21.00
CA MET A 295 -59.43 -19.92 -21.68
C MET A 295 -60.70 -20.58 -22.21
N ASP A 296 -60.91 -20.44 -23.51
CA ASP A 296 -62.01 -20.96 -24.32
C ASP A 296 -63.40 -20.79 -23.68
N GLY A 297 -63.65 -19.55 -23.23
CA GLY A 297 -64.89 -19.11 -22.60
C GLY A 297 -64.90 -19.23 -21.07
N GLN A 298 -64.05 -20.08 -20.49
CA GLN A 298 -63.91 -20.29 -19.06
C GLN A 298 -62.85 -19.35 -18.45
N TRP A 299 -62.91 -19.13 -17.12
CA TRP A 299 -61.88 -18.38 -16.38
C TRP A 299 -60.80 -19.29 -15.78
N ILE A 300 -61.20 -20.50 -15.40
CA ILE A 300 -60.37 -21.60 -14.96
C ILE A 300 -60.78 -22.76 -15.87
N PRO A 301 -59.86 -23.38 -16.64
CA PRO A 301 -60.22 -24.48 -17.52
C PRO A 301 -60.51 -25.75 -16.70
N ASP A 302 -61.27 -26.67 -17.27
CA ASP A 302 -61.49 -28.01 -16.70
C ASP A 302 -60.19 -28.87 -16.73
N ASP A 303 -60.26 -30.08 -16.15
CA ASP A 303 -59.20 -31.12 -16.18
C ASP A 303 -57.81 -30.75 -15.61
N LEU A 304 -57.71 -29.72 -14.78
CA LEU A 304 -56.45 -29.25 -14.17
C LEU A 304 -55.64 -30.32 -13.39
N PHE A 305 -56.30 -31.33 -12.82
CA PHE A 305 -55.67 -32.27 -11.86
C PHE A 305 -55.86 -33.75 -12.22
N VAL A 306 -55.94 -34.07 -13.51
CA VAL A 306 -56.18 -35.44 -14.03
C VAL A 306 -54.93 -36.34 -13.95
N ILE A 307 -53.71 -35.80 -13.97
CA ILE A 307 -52.47 -36.61 -13.89
C ILE A 307 -52.13 -36.90 -12.42
N GLU A 308 -51.95 -38.17 -12.07
CA GLU A 308 -51.37 -38.56 -10.78
C GLU A 308 -49.85 -38.88 -10.87
N PRO A 309 -49.08 -38.69 -9.79
CA PRO A 309 -49.41 -37.92 -8.59
C PRO A 309 -49.67 -36.43 -8.89
N LYS A 310 -50.69 -35.83 -8.26
CA LYS A 310 -51.24 -34.48 -8.60
C LYS A 310 -50.23 -33.36 -8.82
N TRP A 311 -49.07 -33.38 -8.15
CA TRP A 311 -48.02 -32.37 -8.33
C TRP A 311 -47.46 -32.32 -9.76
N ARG A 312 -47.58 -33.40 -10.55
CA ARG A 312 -47.14 -33.43 -11.95
C ARG A 312 -47.92 -32.48 -12.86
N ASN A 313 -49.18 -32.18 -12.52
CA ASN A 313 -50.01 -31.31 -13.38
C ASN A 313 -49.36 -29.93 -13.56
N PHE A 314 -48.72 -29.37 -12.53
CA PHE A 314 -48.01 -28.07 -12.59
C PHE A 314 -46.84 -28.02 -13.59
N PHE A 315 -46.47 -29.16 -14.20
CA PHE A 315 -45.35 -29.27 -15.16
C PHE A 315 -45.71 -30.04 -16.44
N GLU A 316 -46.75 -30.88 -16.41
CA GLU A 316 -47.12 -31.82 -17.48
C GLU A 316 -48.58 -31.71 -17.95
N ASN A 317 -49.48 -31.05 -17.21
CA ASN A 317 -50.88 -30.87 -17.61
C ASN A 317 -51.01 -29.60 -18.46
N THR A 318 -51.41 -29.76 -19.72
CA THR A 318 -51.52 -28.66 -20.69
C THR A 318 -52.41 -27.50 -20.24
N PRO A 319 -53.68 -27.72 -19.79
CA PRO A 319 -54.50 -26.68 -19.17
C PRO A 319 -53.81 -25.94 -18.01
N LEU A 320 -53.33 -26.66 -16.98
CA LEU A 320 -52.78 -26.04 -15.78
C LEU A 320 -51.47 -25.29 -16.05
N VAL A 321 -50.54 -25.87 -16.80
CA VAL A 321 -49.27 -25.23 -17.16
C VAL A 321 -49.48 -23.92 -17.93
N GLN A 322 -50.48 -23.88 -18.84
CA GLN A 322 -50.81 -22.65 -19.58
C GLN A 322 -51.53 -21.63 -18.69
N PHE A 323 -52.44 -22.07 -17.81
CA PHE A 323 -53.15 -21.23 -16.84
C PHE A 323 -52.18 -20.57 -15.85
N ASP A 324 -51.32 -21.35 -15.20
CA ASP A 324 -50.32 -20.86 -14.25
C ASP A 324 -49.40 -19.82 -14.88
N HIS A 325 -49.00 -20.01 -16.14
CA HIS A 325 -48.18 -19.05 -16.86
C HIS A 325 -48.90 -17.70 -17.06
N ARG A 326 -50.18 -17.72 -17.45
CA ARG A 326 -51.02 -16.51 -17.56
C ARG A 326 -51.11 -15.78 -16.23
N VAL A 327 -51.40 -16.52 -15.14
CA VAL A 327 -51.51 -15.97 -13.78
C VAL A 327 -50.18 -15.37 -13.31
N LEU A 328 -49.05 -16.06 -13.51
CA LEU A 328 -47.72 -15.59 -13.15
C LEU A 328 -47.28 -14.36 -13.97
N ALA A 329 -47.61 -14.30 -15.25
CA ALA A 329 -47.34 -13.14 -16.11
C ALA A 329 -48.13 -11.90 -15.67
N MET A 330 -49.43 -12.04 -15.41
CA MET A 330 -50.25 -10.93 -14.90
C MET A 330 -49.85 -10.51 -13.47
N THR A 331 -49.48 -11.45 -12.61
CA THR A 331 -48.92 -11.17 -11.27
C THR A 331 -47.60 -10.40 -11.36
N THR A 332 -46.73 -10.77 -12.32
CA THR A 332 -45.47 -10.06 -12.57
C THR A 332 -45.72 -8.64 -13.06
N LEU A 333 -46.64 -8.44 -14.01
CA LEU A 333 -47.05 -7.10 -14.47
C LEU A 333 -47.59 -6.25 -13.32
N ALA A 334 -48.52 -6.79 -12.52
CA ALA A 334 -49.08 -6.10 -11.36
C ALA A 334 -47.98 -5.66 -10.38
N GLY A 335 -47.04 -6.55 -10.04
CA GLY A 335 -45.92 -6.22 -9.15
C GLY A 335 -44.99 -5.12 -9.68
N PHE A 336 -44.72 -5.09 -10.99
CA PHE A 336 -43.93 -4.02 -11.60
C PHE A 336 -44.71 -2.70 -11.66
N CYS A 337 -46.01 -2.74 -11.97
CA CYS A 337 -46.90 -1.58 -11.87
C CYS A 337 -46.94 -1.01 -10.44
N THR A 338 -47.03 -1.85 -9.40
CA THR A 338 -46.97 -1.43 -7.99
C THR A 338 -45.62 -0.79 -7.68
N ALA A 339 -44.51 -1.41 -8.06
CA ALA A 339 -43.17 -0.85 -7.86
C ALA A 339 -42.98 0.51 -8.54
N TYR A 340 -43.46 0.65 -9.78
CA TYR A 340 -43.39 1.88 -10.56
C TYR A 340 -44.28 2.98 -9.95
N GLY A 341 -45.52 2.66 -9.56
CA GLY A 341 -46.43 3.58 -8.88
C GLY A 341 -45.85 4.11 -7.55
N LEU A 342 -45.30 3.22 -6.71
CA LEU A 342 -44.61 3.60 -5.48
C LEU A 342 -43.38 4.49 -5.75
N ALA A 343 -42.66 4.28 -6.86
CA ALA A 343 -41.53 5.11 -7.24
C ALA A 343 -41.94 6.49 -7.80
N ARG A 344 -43.09 6.59 -8.47
CA ARG A 344 -43.64 7.83 -9.05
C ARG A 344 -44.22 8.80 -8.01
N HIS A 345 -44.46 8.36 -6.77
CA HIS A 345 -44.86 9.22 -5.65
C HIS A 345 -43.91 10.44 -5.52
N PRO A 346 -44.39 11.70 -5.45
CA PRO A 346 -43.55 12.90 -5.60
C PRO A 346 -42.31 12.97 -4.71
N GLN A 347 -42.45 12.67 -3.40
CA GLN A 347 -41.33 12.62 -2.44
C GLN A 347 -40.21 11.63 -2.82
N VAL A 348 -40.55 10.56 -3.55
CA VAL A 348 -39.57 9.58 -4.05
C VAL A 348 -39.06 10.03 -5.42
N TRP A 349 -39.97 10.31 -6.36
CA TRP A 349 -39.61 10.56 -7.75
C TRP A 349 -38.65 11.74 -7.91
N TRP A 350 -38.88 12.87 -7.25
CA TRP A 350 -38.00 14.02 -7.44
C TRP A 350 -36.57 13.73 -6.97
N GLN A 351 -36.41 13.06 -5.83
CA GLN A 351 -35.12 12.72 -5.22
C GLN A 351 -34.41 11.50 -5.86
N LEU A 352 -35.06 10.72 -6.72
CA LEU A 352 -34.40 9.59 -7.39
C LEU A 352 -33.28 10.06 -8.35
N PRO A 353 -32.07 9.46 -8.30
CA PRO A 353 -31.02 9.72 -9.29
C PRO A 353 -31.48 9.44 -10.74
N ALA A 354 -31.01 10.24 -11.70
CA ALA A 354 -31.41 10.11 -13.10
C ALA A 354 -31.24 8.69 -13.70
N PRO A 355 -30.16 7.92 -13.42
CA PRO A 355 -30.06 6.54 -13.88
C PRO A 355 -31.13 5.60 -13.30
N ALA A 356 -31.63 5.87 -12.09
CA ALA A 356 -32.70 5.09 -11.47
C ALA A 356 -34.07 5.40 -12.09
N LYS A 357 -34.34 6.68 -12.38
CA LYS A 357 -35.53 7.11 -13.16
C LYS A 357 -35.57 6.43 -14.53
N LEU A 358 -34.45 6.45 -15.26
CA LEU A 358 -34.33 5.79 -16.57
C LEU A 358 -34.51 4.27 -16.46
N ALA A 359 -33.90 3.62 -15.45
CA ALA A 359 -34.02 2.17 -15.25
C ALA A 359 -35.48 1.76 -14.99
N LEU A 360 -36.19 2.48 -14.11
CA LEU A 360 -37.62 2.25 -13.82
C LEU A 360 -38.48 2.39 -15.09
N ASN A 361 -38.27 3.42 -15.90
CA ASN A 361 -39.01 3.62 -17.14
C ASN A 361 -38.76 2.48 -18.15
N LEU A 362 -37.50 2.08 -18.34
CA LEU A 362 -37.13 0.98 -19.24
C LEU A 362 -37.68 -0.37 -18.76
N ASN A 363 -37.70 -0.60 -17.45
CA ASN A 363 -38.22 -1.82 -16.85
C ASN A 363 -39.76 -1.91 -16.95
N MET A 364 -40.46 -0.78 -16.77
CA MET A 364 -41.91 -0.67 -17.00
C MET A 364 -42.26 -0.87 -18.48
N ALA A 365 -41.49 -0.28 -19.40
CA ALA A 365 -41.66 -0.52 -20.84
C ALA A 365 -41.42 -1.99 -21.22
N ALA A 366 -40.38 -2.62 -20.65
CA ALA A 366 -40.05 -4.01 -20.91
C ALA A 366 -41.13 -4.99 -20.41
N VAL A 367 -41.76 -4.77 -19.26
CA VAL A 367 -42.83 -5.67 -18.78
C VAL A 367 -44.12 -5.53 -19.59
N SER A 368 -44.51 -4.29 -19.95
CA SER A 368 -45.67 -4.07 -20.82
C SER A 368 -45.45 -4.69 -22.19
N GLY A 369 -44.26 -4.50 -22.78
CA GLY A 369 -43.88 -5.13 -24.05
C GLY A 369 -43.85 -6.67 -23.96
N GLN A 370 -43.36 -7.24 -22.86
CA GLN A 370 -43.31 -8.69 -22.67
C GLN A 370 -44.71 -9.32 -22.58
N VAL A 371 -45.63 -8.70 -21.84
CA VAL A 371 -47.01 -9.20 -21.73
C VAL A 371 -47.76 -9.03 -23.05
N ALA A 372 -47.58 -7.89 -23.74
CA ALA A 372 -48.13 -7.70 -25.08
C ALA A 372 -47.63 -8.75 -26.07
N LEU A 373 -46.31 -9.00 -26.13
CA LEU A 373 -45.73 -10.07 -26.95
C LEU A 373 -46.27 -11.45 -26.57
N GLY A 374 -46.51 -11.72 -25.29
CA GLY A 374 -47.07 -13.00 -24.82
C GLY A 374 -48.49 -13.21 -25.32
N ILE A 375 -49.35 -12.20 -25.15
CA ILE A 375 -50.74 -12.21 -25.64
C ILE A 375 -50.77 -12.32 -27.17
N THR A 376 -49.95 -11.56 -27.90
CA THR A 376 -49.90 -11.66 -29.37
C THR A 376 -49.36 -13.01 -29.84
N THR A 377 -48.37 -13.60 -29.17
CA THR A 377 -47.87 -14.97 -29.46
C THR A 377 -48.98 -16.01 -29.25
N LEU A 378 -49.75 -15.87 -28.17
CA LEU A 378 -50.87 -16.74 -27.83
C LEU A 378 -52.01 -16.64 -28.85
N LEU A 379 -52.47 -15.43 -29.16
CA LEU A 379 -53.60 -15.18 -30.08
C LEU A 379 -53.30 -15.58 -31.53
N ASN A 380 -52.02 -15.66 -31.93
CA ASN A 380 -51.61 -16.05 -33.29
C ASN A 380 -51.15 -17.52 -33.39
N CYS A 381 -51.45 -18.35 -32.39
CA CYS A 381 -51.06 -19.77 -32.34
C CYS A 381 -49.53 -20.00 -32.44
N VAL A 382 -48.78 -19.30 -31.59
CA VAL A 382 -47.34 -19.48 -31.31
C VAL A 382 -46.44 -19.52 -32.57
N PRO A 383 -46.53 -18.52 -33.48
CA PRO A 383 -45.68 -18.51 -34.66
C PRO A 383 -44.23 -18.25 -34.25
N VAL A 384 -43.29 -19.02 -34.81
CA VAL A 384 -41.89 -19.08 -34.36
C VAL A 384 -41.23 -17.71 -34.14
N PRO A 385 -41.38 -16.69 -35.02
CA PRO A 385 -40.80 -15.37 -34.79
C PRO A 385 -41.30 -14.67 -33.53
N LEU A 386 -42.61 -14.76 -33.22
CA LEU A 386 -43.17 -14.16 -32.01
C LEU A 386 -42.76 -14.94 -30.76
N ALA A 387 -42.72 -16.28 -30.82
CA ALA A 387 -42.27 -17.10 -29.71
C ALA A 387 -40.79 -16.86 -29.36
N VAL A 388 -39.91 -16.72 -30.36
CA VAL A 388 -38.50 -16.30 -30.14
C VAL A 388 -38.42 -14.85 -29.62
N ALA A 389 -39.25 -13.93 -30.14
CA ALA A 389 -39.32 -12.56 -29.65
C ALA A 389 -39.79 -12.48 -28.18
N HIS A 390 -40.74 -13.32 -27.77
CA HIS A 390 -41.19 -13.41 -26.39
C HIS A 390 -40.12 -14.04 -25.47
N GLN A 391 -39.44 -15.11 -25.90
CA GLN A 391 -38.35 -15.71 -25.13
C GLN A 391 -37.16 -14.74 -24.95
N THR A 392 -36.83 -13.95 -25.97
CA THR A 392 -35.75 -12.94 -25.88
C THR A 392 -36.19 -11.67 -25.13
N GLY A 393 -37.45 -11.25 -25.29
CA GLY A 393 -38.07 -10.18 -24.49
C GLY A 393 -38.04 -10.47 -22.99
N ALA A 394 -38.24 -11.73 -22.58
CA ALA A 394 -38.13 -12.15 -21.18
C ALA A 394 -36.72 -11.88 -20.61
N LEU A 395 -35.68 -12.05 -21.45
CA LEU A 395 -34.29 -11.79 -21.07
C LEU A 395 -34.00 -10.29 -20.99
N VAL A 396 -34.60 -9.47 -21.88
CA VAL A 396 -34.55 -8.00 -21.79
C VAL A 396 -35.26 -7.49 -20.53
N LEU A 397 -36.40 -8.09 -20.16
CA LEU A 397 -37.11 -7.81 -18.93
C LEU A 397 -36.28 -8.19 -17.69
N LEU A 398 -35.66 -9.38 -17.66
CA LEU A 398 -34.74 -9.75 -16.57
C LEU A 398 -33.55 -8.78 -16.49
N THR A 399 -32.95 -8.42 -17.63
CA THR A 399 -31.79 -7.51 -17.71
C THR A 399 -32.13 -6.12 -17.19
N SER A 400 -33.28 -5.56 -17.59
CA SER A 400 -33.76 -4.26 -17.07
C SER A 400 -34.13 -4.31 -15.58
N SER A 401 -34.66 -5.44 -15.09
CA SER A 401 -34.95 -5.65 -13.67
C SER A 401 -33.67 -5.70 -12.84
N VAL A 402 -32.64 -6.43 -13.31
CA VAL A 402 -31.30 -6.49 -12.72
C VAL A 402 -30.63 -5.12 -12.71
N TYR A 403 -30.76 -4.34 -13.79
CA TYR A 403 -30.25 -2.97 -13.87
C TYR A 403 -30.94 -2.02 -12.87
N THR A 404 -32.28 -2.07 -12.79
CA THR A 404 -33.07 -1.26 -11.83
C THR A 404 -32.76 -1.64 -10.37
N LEU A 405 -32.57 -2.92 -10.09
CA LEU A 405 -32.10 -3.41 -8.79
C LEU A 405 -30.61 -3.05 -8.53
N HIS A 406 -29.83 -2.64 -9.52
CA HIS A 406 -28.46 -2.16 -9.34
C HIS A 406 -28.41 -0.64 -9.10
N THR A 407 -29.16 0.15 -9.86
CA THR A 407 -29.20 1.61 -9.68
C THR A 407 -29.72 2.00 -8.29
N LEU A 408 -30.73 1.30 -7.76
CA LEU A 408 -31.28 1.50 -6.41
C LEU A 408 -30.42 0.90 -5.28
N ARG A 409 -29.10 0.69 -5.45
CA ARG A 409 -28.26 0.05 -4.41
C ARG A 409 -27.99 0.92 -3.19
N PHE A 410 -27.96 2.24 -3.33
CA PHE A 410 -27.86 3.20 -2.22
C PHE A 410 -29.03 3.07 -1.23
N ALA A 411 -30.22 2.66 -1.70
CA ALA A 411 -31.41 2.46 -0.88
C ALA A 411 -31.43 1.14 -0.11
N ARG A 412 -30.38 0.31 -0.17
CA ARG A 412 -30.21 -0.79 0.79
C ARG A 412 -29.78 -0.18 2.13
N PRO A 413 -30.26 -0.67 3.28
CA PRO A 413 -29.53 -0.44 4.51
C PRO A 413 -28.11 -0.99 4.32
N LEU A 414 -27.09 -0.16 4.56
CA LEU A 414 -25.75 -0.66 4.80
C LEU A 414 -25.85 -1.53 6.05
N ASN A 415 -25.76 -2.84 5.86
CA ASN A 415 -25.80 -3.90 6.89
C ASN A 415 -25.52 -5.24 6.19
N SER A 416 -24.26 -5.43 5.80
CA SER A 416 -23.67 -6.67 5.23
C SER A 416 -22.26 -6.43 4.66
N VAL A 417 -21.90 -5.17 4.37
CA VAL A 417 -20.50 -4.70 4.24
C VAL A 417 -20.26 -3.53 5.20
N PHE A 418 -20.91 -3.61 6.36
CA PHE A 418 -20.39 -2.98 7.55
C PHE A 418 -19.38 -3.98 8.14
N HIS A 419 -18.16 -3.52 8.45
CA HIS A 419 -17.62 -3.91 9.76
C HIS A 419 -18.73 -3.64 10.76
N ARG A 420 -19.12 -4.65 11.56
CA ARG A 420 -20.04 -4.48 12.69
C ARG A 420 -19.63 -3.17 13.35
N MET A 421 -20.47 -2.13 13.26
CA MET A 421 -20.07 -0.78 13.66
C MET A 421 -20.01 -0.82 15.18
N ASP A 422 -18.82 -1.10 15.67
CA ASP A 422 -18.68 -1.84 16.91
C ASP A 422 -18.92 -0.87 18.06
N THR A 423 -20.10 -1.02 18.66
CA THR A 423 -20.56 -0.17 19.76
C THR A 423 -19.81 -0.43 21.06
N SER A 424 -18.83 -1.34 21.07
CA SER A 424 -17.76 -1.25 22.06
C SER A 424 -17.01 0.07 21.87
N SER A 425 -17.08 0.93 22.87
CA SER A 425 -16.02 1.90 23.11
C SER A 425 -14.87 1.19 23.85
N ARG A 426 -13.66 1.70 23.68
CA ARG A 426 -12.54 1.45 24.60
C ARG A 426 -12.17 2.79 25.23
N GLN A 427 -11.65 2.76 26.45
CA GLN A 427 -11.14 3.96 27.10
C GLN A 427 -9.93 4.51 26.34
N CYS A 428 -9.87 5.83 26.14
CA CYS A 428 -8.68 6.53 25.64
C CYS A 428 -7.49 6.24 26.56
N ASP A 429 -6.33 5.87 26.01
CA ASP A 429 -5.11 5.57 26.78
C ASP A 429 -4.52 6.80 27.52
N VAL A 430 -5.14 7.99 27.40
CA VAL A 430 -4.71 9.26 28.03
C VAL A 430 -5.78 9.85 28.95
N CYS A 431 -7.00 10.12 28.45
CA CYS A 431 -8.07 10.71 29.27
C CYS A 431 -9.03 9.70 29.90
N PHE A 432 -8.92 8.41 29.57
CA PHE A 432 -9.80 7.31 30.01
C PHE A 432 -11.29 7.43 29.60
N ASP A 433 -11.68 8.47 28.86
CA ASP A 433 -13.02 8.60 28.28
C ASP A 433 -13.34 7.48 27.27
N PRO A 434 -14.60 7.03 27.17
CA PRO A 434 -15.01 5.98 26.25
C PRO A 434 -15.02 6.46 24.79
N VAL A 435 -14.00 6.11 24.01
CA VAL A 435 -13.90 6.44 22.57
C VAL A 435 -14.51 5.30 21.74
N PRO A 436 -15.45 5.59 20.83
CA PRO A 436 -15.93 4.60 19.85
C PRO A 436 -14.79 4.10 18.96
N LEU A 437 -14.78 2.80 18.62
CA LEU A 437 -13.70 2.20 17.82
C LEU A 437 -13.50 2.82 16.42
N TRP A 438 -14.48 3.59 15.90
CA TRP A 438 -14.40 4.29 14.62
C TRP A 438 -13.89 5.74 14.71
N ASP A 439 -14.00 6.38 15.88
CA ASP A 439 -13.49 7.74 16.17
C ASP A 439 -12.08 7.70 16.80
N ALA A 440 -11.61 6.51 17.16
CA ALA A 440 -10.34 6.31 17.84
C ALA A 440 -9.12 6.41 16.90
N VAL A 441 -8.18 7.27 17.28
CA VAL A 441 -6.87 7.39 16.66
C VAL A 441 -6.02 6.17 17.03
N THR A 442 -5.70 5.36 16.02
CA THR A 442 -4.92 4.13 16.14
C THR A 442 -3.84 4.04 15.07
N GLY A 443 -2.86 3.15 15.21
CA GLY A 443 -1.87 2.89 14.15
C GLY A 443 -0.89 4.04 13.84
N LEU A 444 -0.72 4.99 14.78
CA LEU A 444 0.01 6.26 14.60
C LEU A 444 1.39 6.10 13.97
N CYS A 445 2.37 5.46 14.64
CA CYS A 445 3.70 5.29 14.06
C CYS A 445 3.77 4.13 13.04
N SER A 446 2.97 3.07 13.23
CA SER A 446 3.01 1.84 12.45
C SER A 446 1.71 1.03 12.59
N ALA A 447 1.52 0.05 11.72
CA ALA A 447 0.38 -0.88 11.79
C ALA A 447 0.40 -1.83 13.02
N ALA A 448 1.49 -1.83 13.80
CA ALA A 448 1.61 -2.57 15.06
C ALA A 448 1.67 -1.63 16.28
N CYS A 449 1.30 -0.35 16.11
CA CYS A 449 1.21 0.62 17.20
C CYS A 449 -0.04 0.31 18.06
N PRO A 450 0.10 0.04 19.38
CA PRO A 450 -1.03 -0.31 20.25
C PRO A 450 -1.85 0.90 20.72
N ALA A 451 -1.45 2.11 20.31
CA ALA A 451 -2.09 3.38 20.66
C ALA A 451 -3.59 3.37 20.38
N PHE A 452 -4.37 3.78 21.37
CA PHE A 452 -5.81 3.96 21.27
C PHE A 452 -6.23 5.28 21.95
N LEU A 453 -6.39 6.33 21.15
CA LEU A 453 -6.58 7.71 21.65
C LEU A 453 -7.85 8.34 21.07
N CYS A 454 -8.46 9.29 21.80
CA CYS A 454 -9.41 10.22 21.18
C CYS A 454 -8.66 11.26 20.31
N VAL A 455 -9.40 11.98 19.48
CA VAL A 455 -8.86 13.06 18.66
C VAL A 455 -8.30 14.18 19.55
N ASP A 456 -9.04 14.60 20.58
CA ASP A 456 -8.67 15.75 21.43
C ASP A 456 -7.34 15.54 22.19
N CYS A 457 -7.12 14.33 22.72
CA CYS A 457 -5.83 13.95 23.33
C CYS A 457 -4.70 13.87 22.29
N THR A 458 -5.01 13.45 21.06
CA THR A 458 -4.04 13.38 19.97
C THR A 458 -3.59 14.78 19.54
N GLU A 459 -4.54 15.70 19.33
CA GLU A 459 -4.27 17.10 18.98
C GLU A 459 -3.54 17.82 20.12
N SER A 460 -4.00 17.65 21.37
CA SER A 460 -3.34 18.25 22.55
C SER A 460 -1.90 17.76 22.72
N TYR A 461 -1.64 16.47 22.52
CA TYR A 461 -0.30 15.90 22.58
C TYR A 461 0.63 16.51 21.52
N PHE A 462 0.19 16.57 20.25
CA PHE A 462 1.03 17.15 19.21
C PHE A 462 1.18 18.66 19.35
N ALA A 463 0.16 19.36 19.84
CA ALA A 463 0.26 20.79 20.16
C ALA A 463 1.38 21.05 21.18
N GLN A 464 1.38 20.32 22.31
CA GLN A 464 2.41 20.44 23.35
C GLN A 464 3.81 20.05 22.83
N VAL A 465 3.94 18.90 22.16
CA VAL A 465 5.26 18.43 21.67
C VAL A 465 5.89 19.39 20.66
N LEU A 466 5.06 20.06 19.85
CA LEU A 466 5.48 21.05 18.85
C LEU A 466 5.69 22.45 19.42
N SER A 467 4.93 22.89 20.43
CA SER A 467 5.25 24.14 21.17
C SER A 467 6.58 24.01 21.91
N ASP A 468 6.90 22.80 22.38
CA ASP A 468 8.17 22.48 23.04
C ASP A 468 9.35 22.29 22.05
N HIS A 469 9.27 22.85 20.83
CA HIS A 469 10.41 22.92 19.92
C HIS A 469 11.25 24.17 20.20
N VAL A 470 12.53 23.97 20.50
CA VAL A 470 13.49 25.06 20.71
C VAL A 470 14.24 25.30 19.39
N PRO A 471 14.34 26.56 18.90
CA PRO A 471 15.15 26.90 17.74
C PRO A 471 16.58 26.36 17.86
N GLY A 472 17.07 25.73 16.80
CA GLY A 472 18.41 25.14 16.76
C GLY A 472 18.46 23.66 17.11
N LEU A 473 17.40 23.08 17.69
CA LEU A 473 17.39 21.69 18.14
C LEU A 473 16.63 20.77 17.17
N LEU A 474 17.32 19.77 16.63
CA LEU A 474 16.75 18.71 15.79
C LEU A 474 15.97 17.69 16.65
N LYS A 475 14.88 18.15 17.26
CA LYS A 475 13.96 17.36 18.09
C LYS A 475 13.08 16.49 17.18
N LYS A 476 13.07 15.18 17.41
CA LYS A 476 12.17 14.25 16.73
C LYS A 476 10.82 14.24 17.45
N VAL A 477 9.71 14.15 16.71
CA VAL A 477 8.37 14.00 17.30
C VAL A 477 8.11 12.50 17.57
N PRO A 478 8.03 12.07 18.85
CA PRO A 478 7.79 10.66 19.17
C PRO A 478 6.30 10.31 19.08
N CYS A 479 6.02 9.02 18.98
CA CYS A 479 4.68 8.47 19.13
C CYS A 479 4.25 8.51 20.61
N PRO A 480 3.05 8.99 20.97
CA PRO A 480 2.63 9.10 22.37
C PRO A 480 2.69 7.76 23.13
N THR A 481 2.41 6.64 22.44
CA THR A 481 2.40 5.31 23.07
C THR A 481 3.65 4.48 22.77
N CYS A 482 4.22 4.56 21.56
CA CYS A 482 5.39 3.75 21.19
C CYS A 482 6.74 4.43 21.46
N LEU A 483 6.75 5.74 21.73
CA LEU A 483 7.93 6.63 21.74
C LEU A 483 8.78 6.67 20.45
N LEU A 484 8.53 5.78 19.48
CA LEU A 484 9.18 5.76 18.17
C LEU A 484 8.98 7.08 17.40
N PRO A 485 10.02 7.63 16.75
CA PRO A 485 9.93 8.89 16.01
C PRO A 485 9.01 8.76 14.79
N MET A 486 8.22 9.80 14.54
CA MET A 486 7.20 9.82 13.49
C MET A 486 7.49 10.92 12.45
N PRO A 487 7.21 10.67 11.15
CA PRO A 487 7.34 11.68 10.11
C PRO A 487 6.10 12.59 10.07
N VAL A 488 6.25 13.85 9.64
CA VAL A 488 5.20 14.90 9.67
C VAL A 488 3.86 14.43 9.10
N HIS A 489 3.86 13.69 7.99
CA HIS A 489 2.64 13.19 7.34
C HIS A 489 1.81 12.19 8.19
N LYS A 490 2.31 11.75 9.35
CA LYS A 490 1.57 10.93 10.32
C LYS A 490 0.82 11.73 11.38
N TYR A 491 1.17 13.00 11.58
CA TYR A 491 0.57 13.84 12.62
C TYR A 491 0.07 15.21 12.15
N ALA A 492 0.47 15.70 10.97
CA ALA A 492 0.09 17.02 10.45
C ALA A 492 -1.43 17.26 10.28
N GLN A 493 -2.26 16.21 10.31
CA GLN A 493 -3.72 16.33 10.28
C GLN A 493 -4.34 16.65 11.65
N TYR A 494 -3.56 16.58 12.73
CA TYR A 494 -3.95 16.83 14.13
C TYR A 494 -3.32 18.12 14.69
N VAL A 495 -2.86 19.02 13.80
CA VAL A 495 -2.04 20.19 14.16
C VAL A 495 -2.41 21.38 13.28
N THR A 496 -2.46 22.58 13.86
CA THR A 496 -2.70 23.80 13.09
C THR A 496 -1.52 24.14 12.17
N PRO A 497 -1.75 24.67 10.94
CA PRO A 497 -0.66 25.00 10.01
C PRO A 497 0.40 25.95 10.59
N ASN A 498 -0.02 26.90 11.43
CA ASN A 498 0.87 27.87 12.09
C ASN A 498 1.88 27.18 13.04
N LEU A 499 1.48 26.11 13.71
CA LEU A 499 2.35 25.38 14.65
C LEU A 499 3.31 24.43 13.91
N LEU A 500 2.90 23.91 12.74
CA LEU A 500 3.81 23.19 11.85
C LEU A 500 4.87 24.13 11.25
N ASP A 501 4.49 25.33 10.81
CA ASP A 501 5.39 26.38 10.34
C ASP A 501 6.38 26.85 11.43
N TYR A 502 5.91 27.03 12.67
CA TYR A 502 6.77 27.30 13.83
C TYR A 502 7.81 26.19 14.05
N ALA A 503 7.38 24.92 14.04
CA ALA A 503 8.28 23.78 14.22
C ALA A 503 9.29 23.63 13.06
N GLU A 504 8.87 23.83 11.80
CA GLU A 504 9.75 23.84 10.62
C GLU A 504 10.84 24.93 10.77
N LYS A 505 10.48 26.14 11.19
CA LYS A 505 11.43 27.22 11.48
C LYS A 505 12.40 26.87 12.61
N CYS A 506 11.92 26.30 13.71
CA CYS A 506 12.77 25.89 14.83
C CYS A 506 13.79 24.81 14.43
N LEU A 507 13.39 23.86 13.58
CA LEU A 507 14.26 22.81 13.05
C LEU A 507 15.30 23.38 12.07
N PHE A 508 14.92 24.29 11.17
CA PHE A 508 15.84 24.88 10.20
C PHE A 508 16.86 25.83 10.84
N ALA A 509 16.51 26.46 11.97
CA ALA A 509 17.45 27.23 12.80
C ALA A 509 18.66 26.41 13.28
N ALA A 510 18.64 25.07 13.25
CA ALA A 510 19.84 24.24 13.48
C ALA A 510 20.95 24.52 12.46
N SER A 511 20.56 24.87 11.22
CA SER A 511 21.46 25.26 10.13
C SER A 511 21.71 26.76 10.05
N GLU A 512 21.29 27.55 11.04
CA GLU A 512 21.44 29.00 11.01
C GLU A 512 22.88 29.46 11.21
N LEU A 513 23.28 30.48 10.44
CA LEU A 513 24.59 31.12 10.55
C LEU A 513 24.44 32.63 10.33
N ARG A 514 24.92 33.42 11.29
CA ARG A 514 25.05 34.88 11.17
C ARG A 514 26.17 35.22 10.19
N CYS A 515 25.83 35.86 9.07
CA CYS A 515 26.77 36.17 8.01
C CYS A 515 27.78 37.24 8.46
N PRO A 516 29.11 36.99 8.39
CA PRO A 516 30.14 37.94 8.86
C PRO A 516 30.38 39.13 7.91
N ASP A 517 29.45 39.39 6.98
CA ASP A 517 29.55 40.37 5.88
C ASP A 517 28.36 41.34 5.91
N CYS A 518 27.13 40.83 6.14
CA CYS A 518 25.89 41.61 6.22
C CYS A 518 25.13 41.46 7.56
N ASP A 519 25.70 40.74 8.53
CA ASP A 519 25.14 40.44 9.85
C ASP A 519 23.78 39.71 9.90
N ASN A 520 23.18 39.40 8.74
CA ASN A 520 21.94 38.64 8.68
C ASN A 520 22.16 37.16 9.05
N SER A 521 21.30 36.62 9.92
CA SER A 521 21.25 35.20 10.22
C SER A 521 20.33 34.49 9.23
N THR A 522 20.83 33.44 8.58
CA THR A 522 20.04 32.65 7.63
C THR A 522 20.30 31.15 7.79
N PRO A 523 19.27 30.29 7.75
CA PRO A 523 19.43 28.85 7.67
C PRO A 523 19.90 28.44 6.27
N PHE A 524 20.81 27.47 6.16
CA PHE A 524 21.15 26.84 4.88
C PHE A 524 20.00 25.97 4.32
N VAL A 525 19.08 25.53 5.17
CA VAL A 525 17.92 24.72 4.78
C VAL A 525 16.73 25.60 4.37
N GLU A 526 16.34 25.52 3.11
CA GLU A 526 15.16 26.20 2.56
C GLU A 526 13.84 25.49 2.89
N ALA A 527 12.77 26.29 3.02
CA ALA A 527 11.39 25.83 2.97
C ALA A 527 11.05 25.18 1.63
N THR A 528 10.09 24.24 1.63
CA THR A 528 9.91 23.30 0.51
C THR A 528 9.43 23.97 -0.78
N THR A 529 10.31 24.04 -1.80
CA THR A 529 9.91 24.41 -3.17
C THR A 529 9.02 23.33 -3.79
N SER A 530 7.91 23.74 -4.41
CA SER A 530 6.88 22.83 -4.95
C SER A 530 7.27 22.14 -6.25
N PHE A 531 8.35 22.60 -6.91
CA PHE A 531 8.87 22.06 -8.16
C PHE A 531 10.38 21.78 -8.02
N VAL A 532 10.79 20.54 -8.28
CA VAL A 532 12.20 20.11 -8.29
C VAL A 532 12.55 19.66 -9.70
N SER A 533 13.46 20.39 -10.36
CA SER A 533 13.88 20.13 -11.74
C SER A 533 14.44 18.70 -11.92
N PRO A 534 14.15 18.01 -13.05
CA PRO A 534 14.59 16.63 -13.27
C PRO A 534 16.12 16.48 -13.26
N LEU A 535 16.62 15.55 -12.43
CA LEU A 535 18.05 15.26 -12.31
C LEU A 535 18.63 14.59 -13.57
N ILE A 536 19.48 15.32 -14.29
CA ILE A 536 20.17 14.83 -15.48
C ILE A 536 21.41 14.02 -15.06
N LEU A 537 21.43 12.72 -15.39
CA LEU A 537 22.57 11.84 -15.14
C LEU A 537 22.89 10.93 -16.35
N PRO A 538 24.19 10.58 -16.55
CA PRO A 538 24.63 9.53 -17.46
C PRO A 538 23.91 8.19 -17.21
N THR A 539 23.73 7.42 -18.28
CA THR A 539 22.97 6.15 -18.27
C THR A 539 23.55 5.10 -17.30
N SER A 540 24.86 5.12 -17.06
CA SER A 540 25.55 4.29 -16.07
C SER A 540 25.12 4.61 -14.64
N LEU A 541 25.14 5.88 -14.24
CA LEU A 541 24.74 6.34 -12.90
C LEU A 541 23.22 6.26 -12.70
N ARG A 542 22.42 6.46 -13.77
CA ARG A 542 20.96 6.34 -13.72
C ARG A 542 20.48 4.98 -13.21
N LYS A 543 21.24 3.90 -13.45
CA LYS A 543 20.96 2.54 -12.92
C LYS A 543 21.02 2.45 -11.39
N LYS A 544 21.70 3.38 -10.69
CA LYS A 544 21.82 3.40 -9.21
C LYS A 544 20.64 4.09 -8.51
N LEU A 545 19.89 4.95 -9.22
CA LEU A 545 18.76 5.72 -8.65
C LEU A 545 17.67 4.87 -7.97
N PRO A 546 17.29 3.66 -8.43
CA PRO A 546 16.32 2.82 -7.73
C PRO A 546 16.77 2.39 -6.32
N TRP A 547 18.08 2.27 -6.09
CA TRP A 547 18.62 1.97 -4.75
C TRP A 547 18.66 3.23 -3.88
N LEU A 548 19.10 4.36 -4.43
CA LEU A 548 19.04 5.67 -3.74
C LEU A 548 17.62 5.97 -3.23
N ARG A 549 16.59 5.74 -4.05
CA ARG A 549 15.18 5.88 -3.65
C ARG A 549 14.79 4.95 -2.49
N ARG A 550 15.31 3.70 -2.46
CA ARG A 550 15.06 2.76 -1.34
C ARG A 550 15.74 3.23 -0.04
N LEU A 551 16.98 3.74 -0.13
CA LEU A 551 17.68 4.31 1.03
C LEU A 551 16.98 5.58 1.54
N GLY A 552 16.62 6.51 0.66
CA GLY A 552 15.81 7.69 1.01
C GLY A 552 14.46 7.31 1.65
N THR A 553 13.78 6.28 1.15
CA THR A 553 12.52 5.78 1.75
C THR A 553 12.73 5.18 3.15
N LYS A 554 13.89 4.56 3.44
CA LYS A 554 14.25 4.13 4.80
C LYS A 554 14.60 5.33 5.69
N TYR A 555 15.34 6.30 5.14
CA TYR A 555 15.78 7.51 5.84
C TYR A 555 14.59 8.37 6.30
N CYS A 556 13.63 8.63 5.41
CA CYS A 556 12.36 9.34 5.72
C CYS A 556 11.37 8.52 6.57
N ARG A 557 11.80 7.37 7.09
CA ARG A 557 11.04 6.49 8.00
C ARG A 557 11.85 6.13 9.25
N TYR A 558 12.91 6.88 9.55
CA TYR A 558 13.81 6.66 10.69
C TYR A 558 14.43 5.24 10.75
N LYS A 559 14.59 4.57 9.58
CA LYS A 559 15.21 3.23 9.45
C LYS A 559 16.61 3.26 8.82
N LEU A 560 17.22 4.43 8.79
CA LEU A 560 18.56 4.71 8.27
C LEU A 560 19.02 6.07 8.82
N GLY A 561 20.28 6.18 9.25
CA GLY A 561 20.88 7.45 9.66
C GLY A 561 21.27 8.33 8.47
N ALA A 562 21.55 9.61 8.73
CA ALA A 562 21.93 10.57 7.68
C ALA A 562 23.27 10.20 7.02
N SER A 563 24.24 9.77 7.84
CA SER A 563 25.56 9.29 7.41
C SER A 563 25.48 8.23 6.32
N THR A 564 24.72 7.15 6.55
CA THR A 564 24.63 6.04 5.59
C THR A 564 23.95 6.43 4.27
N LEU A 565 23.07 7.43 4.27
CA LEU A 565 22.49 7.97 3.04
C LEU A 565 23.50 8.87 2.30
N TYR A 566 24.17 9.76 3.02
CA TYR A 566 25.13 10.71 2.48
C TYR A 566 26.37 10.02 1.90
N ASP A 567 26.96 9.08 2.65
CA ASP A 567 28.16 8.34 2.25
C ASP A 567 27.87 7.45 1.03
N TYR A 568 26.67 6.86 0.95
CA TYR A 568 26.23 6.19 -0.28
C TYR A 568 26.14 7.15 -1.46
N ILE A 569 25.69 8.40 -1.28
CA ILE A 569 25.64 9.38 -2.39
C ILE A 569 27.04 9.73 -2.88
N LEU A 570 28.02 9.91 -1.98
CA LEU A 570 29.43 10.11 -2.35
C LEU A 570 29.98 8.93 -3.16
N ASP A 571 29.91 7.72 -2.61
CA ASP A 571 30.51 6.52 -3.21
C ASP A 571 29.79 6.08 -4.50
N ALA A 572 28.48 6.25 -4.57
CA ALA A 572 27.70 5.81 -5.72
C ALA A 572 27.75 6.80 -6.90
N PHE A 573 27.99 8.09 -6.67
CA PHE A 573 27.91 9.13 -7.72
C PHE A 573 29.17 10.00 -7.80
N PRO A 574 30.38 9.43 -8.01
CA PRO A 574 31.60 10.21 -8.16
C PRO A 574 31.46 11.23 -9.30
N GLY A 575 31.93 12.46 -9.05
CA GLY A 575 31.77 13.61 -9.96
C GLY A 575 30.38 14.26 -9.98
N TYR A 576 29.33 13.57 -9.51
CA TYR A 576 27.95 14.08 -9.50
C TYR A 576 27.34 14.20 -8.08
N ALA A 577 28.07 13.79 -7.04
CA ALA A 577 27.54 13.61 -5.69
C ALA A 577 26.87 14.86 -5.11
N ALA A 578 27.41 16.06 -5.34
CA ALA A 578 26.79 17.32 -4.89
C ALA A 578 25.41 17.57 -5.53
N LEU A 579 25.30 17.41 -6.86
CA LEU A 579 24.04 17.57 -7.60
C LEU A 579 23.00 16.49 -7.20
N VAL A 580 23.46 15.26 -6.97
CA VAL A 580 22.61 14.16 -6.50
C VAL A 580 22.16 14.39 -5.06
N TYR A 581 23.03 14.93 -4.22
CA TYR A 581 22.74 15.31 -2.84
C TYR A 581 21.68 16.42 -2.78
N GLU A 582 21.91 17.55 -3.45
CA GLU A 582 21.00 18.70 -3.48
C GLU A 582 19.59 18.31 -3.98
N HIS A 583 19.53 17.53 -5.06
CA HIS A 583 18.27 16.99 -5.58
C HIS A 583 17.62 15.98 -4.61
N THR A 584 18.39 15.21 -3.84
CA THR A 584 17.86 14.31 -2.81
C THR A 584 17.31 15.10 -1.62
N LEU A 585 18.01 16.14 -1.17
CA LEU A 585 17.63 17.00 -0.05
C LEU A 585 16.28 17.70 -0.30
N ARG A 586 16.09 18.29 -1.49
CA ARG A 586 14.81 18.90 -1.88
C ARG A 586 13.66 17.88 -2.01
N LEU A 587 13.95 16.60 -2.21
CA LEU A 587 12.94 15.53 -2.22
C LEU A 587 12.59 15.00 -0.81
N VAL A 588 13.40 15.29 0.22
CA VAL A 588 13.04 15.01 1.62
C VAL A 588 12.03 16.07 2.07
N ARG A 589 10.75 15.70 2.11
CA ARG A 589 9.63 16.58 2.51
C ARG A 589 9.46 16.75 4.02
N ASP A 590 10.17 15.97 4.81
CA ASP A 590 10.09 16.01 6.27
C ASP A 590 11.18 16.95 6.80
N PRO A 591 10.85 18.01 7.58
CA PRO A 591 11.78 19.07 7.94
C PRO A 591 12.88 18.60 8.90
N GLU A 592 12.59 17.70 9.85
CA GLU A 592 13.65 17.11 10.71
C GLU A 592 14.57 16.24 9.87
N ARG A 593 14.04 15.41 8.97
CA ARG A 593 14.91 14.62 8.06
C ARG A 593 15.66 15.49 7.05
N ARG A 594 15.13 16.64 6.62
CA ARG A 594 15.88 17.55 5.75
C ARG A 594 17.03 18.19 6.54
N ALA A 595 16.73 18.80 7.68
CA ALA A 595 17.73 19.51 8.48
C ALA A 595 18.79 18.58 9.11
N THR A 596 18.42 17.36 9.51
CA THR A 596 19.39 16.34 9.97
C THR A 596 20.33 15.88 8.83
N LEU A 597 19.83 15.74 7.59
CA LEU A 597 20.68 15.41 6.44
C LEU A 597 21.63 16.56 6.08
N ASP A 598 21.15 17.80 6.16
CA ASP A 598 21.92 18.99 5.84
C ASP A 598 22.98 19.31 6.89
N MET A 599 22.64 19.27 8.18
CA MET A 599 23.60 19.44 9.26
C MET A 599 24.76 18.44 9.19
N TYR A 600 24.49 17.19 8.79
CA TYR A 600 25.54 16.20 8.55
C TYR A 600 26.45 16.59 7.37
N GLN A 601 25.89 17.14 6.29
CA GLN A 601 26.65 17.60 5.13
C GLN A 601 27.47 18.87 5.43
N LEU A 602 26.88 19.90 6.04
CA LEU A 602 27.53 21.17 6.35
C LEU A 602 28.75 20.98 7.25
N GLN A 603 28.65 20.10 8.26
CA GLN A 603 29.78 19.77 9.13
C GLN A 603 30.86 18.92 8.46
N LYS A 604 30.50 18.13 7.44
CA LYS A 604 31.44 17.27 6.69
C LYS A 604 32.15 18.02 5.56
N THR A 605 31.53 19.05 4.97
CA THR A 605 32.19 19.93 3.99
C THR A 605 32.96 21.06 4.65
N ARG A 606 32.43 21.63 5.75
CA ARG A 606 32.93 22.79 6.52
C ARG A 606 33.02 24.10 5.73
N ASN A 607 33.58 24.10 4.52
CA ASN A 607 33.50 25.20 3.57
C ASN A 607 32.05 25.33 3.05
N VAL A 608 31.38 26.43 3.35
CA VAL A 608 29.99 26.72 2.95
C VAL A 608 29.85 28.20 2.56
N HIS A 609 28.86 28.55 1.75
CA HIS A 609 28.67 29.92 1.24
C HIS A 609 27.31 30.47 1.72
N THR A 610 27.30 31.61 2.42
CA THR A 610 26.09 32.09 3.13
C THR A 610 24.90 32.32 2.18
N PRO A 611 23.67 31.88 2.52
CA PRO A 611 22.51 32.02 1.64
C PRO A 611 22.19 33.47 1.23
N CYS A 612 22.46 34.42 2.14
CA CYS A 612 22.13 35.83 1.93
C CYS A 612 23.10 36.59 0.99
N CYS A 613 24.38 36.21 0.92
CA CYS A 613 25.43 37.00 0.24
C CYS A 613 26.45 36.15 -0.54
N GLY A 614 26.35 34.82 -0.52
CA GLY A 614 27.34 33.92 -1.11
C GLY A 614 28.72 33.96 -0.44
N ARG A 615 28.84 34.49 0.78
CA ARG A 615 30.14 34.67 1.45
C ARG A 615 30.66 33.31 1.92
N ALA A 616 31.87 32.93 1.50
CA ALA A 616 32.52 31.72 1.99
C ALA A 616 32.83 31.84 3.49
N VAL A 617 32.43 30.83 4.28
CA VAL A 617 32.61 30.75 5.73
C VAL A 617 32.93 29.31 6.16
N CYS A 618 33.54 29.14 7.33
CA CYS A 618 33.74 27.83 7.93
C CYS A 618 32.59 27.48 8.87
N PHE A 619 31.81 26.44 8.57
CA PHE A 619 30.66 26.03 9.38
C PHE A 619 31.02 25.47 10.76
N GLU A 620 32.29 25.10 11.00
CA GLU A 620 32.78 24.56 12.28
C GLU A 620 33.03 25.66 13.32
N CYS A 621 33.81 26.69 12.97
CA CYS A 621 34.14 27.82 13.86
C CYS A 621 33.37 29.12 13.55
N LYS A 622 32.47 29.11 12.55
CA LYS A 622 31.61 30.22 12.11
C LYS A 622 32.36 31.48 11.61
N THR A 623 33.66 31.39 11.32
CA THR A 623 34.47 32.52 10.82
C THR A 623 34.36 32.72 9.31
N ALA A 624 34.68 33.93 8.83
CA ALA A 624 34.81 34.24 7.41
C ALA A 624 35.97 33.47 6.75
N GLY A 625 35.76 33.05 5.50
CA GLY A 625 36.68 32.23 4.73
C GLY A 625 36.66 30.75 5.14
N HIS A 626 37.29 29.92 4.31
CA HIS A 626 37.61 28.54 4.65
C HIS A 626 39.11 28.38 4.86
N HIS A 627 39.49 27.70 5.93
CA HIS A 627 40.86 27.37 6.29
C HIS A 627 40.95 25.89 6.68
N ASP A 628 42.12 25.28 6.50
CA ASP A 628 42.40 23.92 6.97
C ASP A 628 42.57 23.85 8.51
N LYS A 629 42.34 24.97 9.22
CA LYS A 629 42.76 25.20 10.61
C LYS A 629 41.74 26.06 11.36
N CYS A 630 40.75 25.42 11.97
CA CYS A 630 39.92 26.08 12.97
C CYS A 630 40.73 26.28 14.26
N ASP A 631 41.23 27.49 14.49
CA ASP A 631 41.86 27.83 15.76
C ASP A 631 40.81 27.83 16.88
N ASN A 632 40.92 26.83 17.77
CA ASN A 632 40.20 26.67 19.03
C ASN A 632 38.65 26.70 19.00
N VAL A 633 38.06 25.56 18.62
CA VAL A 633 36.79 25.09 19.25
C VAL A 633 37.07 23.95 20.26
N THR A 634 38.16 23.19 20.07
CA THR A 634 38.64 22.14 20.99
C THR A 634 39.69 22.65 21.99
N GLY A 635 39.69 23.96 22.28
CA GLY A 635 40.45 24.58 23.36
C GLY A 635 39.85 24.30 24.75
N ALA A 636 39.43 23.06 25.00
CA ALA A 636 38.93 22.64 26.29
C ALA A 636 40.08 22.56 27.30
N SER A 637 39.88 23.09 28.50
CA SER A 637 40.68 22.73 29.66
C SER A 637 40.47 21.25 30.01
N ASP A 638 41.39 20.65 30.78
CA ASP A 638 41.44 19.21 31.09
C ASP A 638 40.20 18.63 31.82
N PHE A 639 39.16 19.45 32.06
CA PHE A 639 37.98 19.12 32.85
C PHE A 639 36.71 18.84 32.03
N ASN A 640 36.61 19.22 30.75
CA ASN A 640 35.38 19.07 29.96
C ASN A 640 35.65 18.61 28.51
N VAL A 641 35.55 17.30 28.27
CA VAL A 641 35.60 16.74 26.91
C VAL A 641 34.28 17.03 26.19
N ILE A 642 34.35 17.72 25.04
CA ILE A 642 33.20 17.94 24.15
C ILE A 642 33.18 16.85 23.07
N VAL A 643 32.03 16.18 22.88
CA VAL A 643 31.81 15.26 21.75
C VAL A 643 30.52 15.62 21.01
N LEU A 644 30.48 15.31 19.72
CA LEU A 644 29.30 15.53 18.87
C LEU A 644 28.37 14.32 18.93
N CYS A 645 27.04 14.54 18.96
CA CYS A 645 26.07 13.46 18.80
C CYS A 645 26.25 12.74 17.44
N PRO A 646 26.25 11.39 17.36
CA PRO A 646 26.48 10.68 16.11
C PRO A 646 25.35 10.78 15.06
N GLU A 647 24.17 11.36 15.38
CA GLU A 647 23.09 11.61 14.42
C GLU A 647 22.86 13.09 14.08
N CYS A 648 22.61 13.96 15.08
CA CYS A 648 22.33 15.39 14.84
C CYS A 648 23.57 16.28 14.96
N SER A 649 24.68 15.73 15.45
CA SER A 649 25.97 16.41 15.65
C SER A 649 25.94 17.73 16.42
N ILE A 650 24.97 17.88 17.34
CA ILE A 650 25.04 18.88 18.42
C ILE A 650 26.26 18.56 19.32
N PRO A 651 27.05 19.57 19.75
CA PRO A 651 28.09 19.39 20.75
C PRO A 651 27.48 19.13 22.13
N LEU A 652 28.02 18.14 22.83
CA LEU A 652 27.57 17.70 24.14
C LEU A 652 28.76 17.66 25.12
N VAL A 653 28.48 18.04 26.37
CA VAL A 653 29.35 17.86 27.54
C VAL A 653 28.62 16.92 28.50
N ARG A 654 29.33 15.95 29.08
CA ARG A 654 28.74 15.07 30.10
C ARG A 654 28.82 15.78 31.45
N GLY A 655 27.67 16.13 32.02
CA GLY A 655 27.59 16.74 33.35
C GLY A 655 28.19 15.81 34.41
N ASP A 656 27.63 14.62 34.56
CA ASP A 656 28.27 13.52 35.28
C ASP A 656 27.62 12.16 34.96
N GLY A 657 28.19 11.07 35.49
CA GLY A 657 27.52 9.76 35.54
C GLY A 657 27.73 8.80 34.36
N CYS A 658 26.65 8.23 33.83
CA CYS A 658 26.64 7.02 33.01
C CYS A 658 27.35 7.17 31.64
N ASP A 659 27.79 6.05 31.06
CA ASP A 659 28.31 6.00 29.69
C ASP A 659 27.21 6.00 28.62
N SER A 660 26.03 5.47 28.95
CA SER A 660 24.85 5.48 28.06
C SER A 660 24.24 6.87 28.04
N MET A 661 24.51 7.62 26.98
CA MET A 661 24.06 8.99 26.78
C MET A 661 22.83 9.04 25.87
N LYS A 662 21.90 9.93 26.18
CA LYS A 662 20.76 10.27 25.31
C LYS A 662 20.86 11.73 24.86
N CYS A 663 20.87 11.96 23.56
CA CYS A 663 20.84 13.31 23.00
C CYS A 663 19.40 13.87 22.96
N VAL A 664 19.27 15.20 22.85
CA VAL A 664 17.99 15.91 22.67
C VAL A 664 17.30 15.54 21.34
N CYS A 665 18.05 15.01 20.36
CA CYS A 665 17.49 14.39 19.14
C CYS A 665 17.02 12.93 19.35
N ASP A 666 16.77 12.53 20.60
CA ASP A 666 16.35 11.20 21.07
C ASP A 666 17.36 10.05 20.85
N THR A 667 18.47 10.29 20.16
CA THR A 667 19.51 9.28 19.86
C THR A 667 20.30 8.86 21.10
N TYR A 668 20.38 7.55 21.35
CA TYR A 668 21.24 6.92 22.35
C TYR A 668 22.63 6.56 21.78
N PHE A 669 23.69 6.72 22.57
CA PHE A 669 25.07 6.37 22.18
C PHE A 669 25.99 6.19 23.42
N SER A 670 27.14 5.51 23.25
CA SER A 670 28.20 5.44 24.28
C SER A 670 29.03 6.72 24.29
N TRP A 671 29.18 7.35 25.45
CA TRP A 671 30.08 8.50 25.64
C TRP A 671 31.53 8.12 25.34
N HIS A 672 32.02 7.02 25.93
CA HIS A 672 33.38 6.54 25.76
C HIS A 672 33.70 6.21 24.29
N GLU A 673 32.77 5.60 23.54
CA GLU A 673 32.94 5.39 22.11
C GLU A 673 33.13 6.71 21.34
N GLN A 674 32.31 7.73 21.62
CA GLN A 674 32.46 9.03 20.97
C GLN A 674 33.72 9.78 21.42
N VAL A 675 34.17 9.61 22.66
CA VAL A 675 35.47 10.12 23.13
C VAL A 675 36.62 9.45 22.38
N LEU A 676 36.59 8.12 22.19
CA LEU A 676 37.59 7.41 21.38
C LEU A 676 37.57 7.86 19.91
N VAL A 677 36.39 8.11 19.34
CA VAL A 677 36.24 8.67 17.98
C VAL A 677 36.82 10.09 17.89
N ALA A 678 36.60 10.95 18.88
CA ALA A 678 37.17 12.29 18.94
C ALA A 678 38.70 12.26 19.15
N GLU A 679 39.20 11.40 20.04
CA GLU A 679 40.62 11.17 20.25
C GLU A 679 41.33 10.69 18.98
N GLU A 680 40.74 9.74 18.25
CA GLU A 680 41.32 9.20 17.03
C GLU A 680 41.25 10.21 15.88
N ARG A 681 40.17 10.99 15.74
CA ARG A 681 40.13 12.15 14.82
C ARG A 681 41.27 13.13 15.13
N ALA A 682 41.41 13.54 16.39
CA ALA A 682 42.50 14.41 16.82
C ALA A 682 43.89 13.75 16.65
N ARG A 683 44.01 12.42 16.76
CA ARG A 683 45.25 11.65 16.54
C ARG A 683 45.61 11.64 15.05
N ILE A 684 44.64 11.41 14.16
CA ILE A 684 44.79 11.49 12.71
C ILE A 684 45.18 12.92 12.30
N GLU A 685 44.54 13.95 12.83
CA GLU A 685 44.93 15.35 12.59
C GLU A 685 46.36 15.63 13.07
N ARG A 686 46.72 15.29 14.31
CA ARG A 686 48.09 15.45 14.83
C ARG A 686 49.12 14.72 13.95
N PHE A 687 48.76 13.54 13.42
CA PHE A 687 49.60 12.79 12.49
C PHE A 687 49.70 13.45 11.09
N GLN A 688 48.62 14.04 10.58
CA GLN A 688 48.62 14.82 9.34
C GLN A 688 49.46 16.10 9.49
N ARG A 689 49.28 16.86 10.59
CA ARG A 689 50.13 18.02 10.96
C ARG A 689 51.61 17.61 11.01
N PHE A 690 51.93 16.46 11.63
CA PHE A 690 53.30 15.94 11.66
C PHE A 690 53.83 15.53 10.28
N ARG A 691 52.99 14.94 9.42
CA ARG A 691 53.34 14.57 8.04
C ARG A 691 53.58 15.78 7.13
N GLN A 692 52.84 16.88 7.34
CA GLN A 692 53.00 18.15 6.61
C GLN A 692 54.27 18.92 7.01
N HIS A 693 54.81 18.68 8.21
CA HIS A 693 56.03 19.36 8.67
C HIS A 693 57.28 18.94 7.84
N PRO A 694 58.13 19.86 7.34
CA PRO A 694 59.21 19.57 6.38
C PRO A 694 60.37 18.68 6.89
N ARG A 695 60.38 18.37 8.20
CA ARG A 695 61.24 17.33 8.80
C ARG A 695 60.48 16.09 9.29
N GLY A 696 59.16 16.15 9.42
CA GLY A 696 58.32 15.10 10.02
C GLY A 696 58.33 13.79 9.24
N LEU A 697 58.25 13.81 7.90
CA LEU A 697 58.41 12.61 7.06
C LEU A 697 59.77 11.90 7.25
N ARG A 698 60.86 12.65 7.50
CA ARG A 698 62.18 12.07 7.81
C ARG A 698 62.23 11.47 9.21
N ILE A 699 61.58 12.09 10.19
CA ILE A 699 61.47 11.56 11.55
C ILE A 699 60.59 10.30 11.57
N MET A 700 59.44 10.31 10.88
CA MET A 700 58.58 9.12 10.71
C MET A 700 59.35 7.95 10.10
N ARG A 701 60.15 8.17 9.05
CA ARG A 701 61.01 7.12 8.49
C ARG A 701 61.99 6.58 9.54
N ARG A 702 62.72 7.43 10.26
CA ARG A 702 63.68 6.99 11.31
C ARG A 702 63.01 6.24 12.46
N VAL A 703 61.83 6.67 12.92
CA VAL A 703 61.06 5.98 13.97
C VAL A 703 60.53 4.63 13.46
N ALA A 704 60.01 4.58 12.23
CA ALA A 704 59.57 3.33 11.61
C ALA A 704 60.73 2.34 11.42
N GLU A 705 61.92 2.82 11.00
CA GLU A 705 63.12 2.00 10.84
C GLU A 705 63.63 1.46 12.19
N TYR A 706 63.65 2.30 13.23
CA TYR A 706 64.01 1.89 14.59
C TYR A 706 63.05 0.83 15.15
N CYS A 707 61.73 1.02 15.00
CA CYS A 707 60.73 0.03 15.37
C CYS A 707 60.87 -1.26 14.54
N ARG A 708 61.16 -1.16 13.23
CA ARG A 708 61.41 -2.31 12.35
C ARG A 708 62.64 -3.10 12.82
N GLN A 709 63.74 -2.44 13.16
CA GLN A 709 64.96 -3.06 13.69
C GLN A 709 64.74 -3.73 15.05
N LEU A 710 63.99 -3.11 15.98
CA LEU A 710 63.63 -3.71 17.27
C LEU A 710 62.79 -4.98 17.12
N VAL A 711 61.82 -4.97 16.19
CA VAL A 711 61.01 -6.17 15.87
C VAL A 711 61.84 -7.25 15.19
N TRP A 712 62.85 -6.88 14.39
CA TRP A 712 63.75 -7.83 13.71
C TRP A 712 64.69 -8.53 14.72
N ARG A 713 65.41 -7.77 15.55
CA ARG A 713 66.36 -8.33 16.56
C ARG A 713 65.68 -9.27 17.55
N ARG A 714 64.45 -8.96 18.00
CA ARG A 714 63.74 -9.73 19.06
C ARG A 714 62.96 -10.95 18.54
N LYS A 715 63.18 -11.38 17.29
CA LYS A 715 62.44 -12.49 16.64
C LYS A 715 63.29 -13.56 15.94
N TYR A 716 64.56 -13.29 15.61
CA TYR A 716 65.40 -14.23 14.87
C TYR A 716 66.70 -14.66 15.59
N SER A 717 66.99 -14.15 16.79
CA SER A 717 68.21 -14.48 17.54
C SER A 717 68.34 -15.96 17.90
N GLU A 718 67.23 -16.66 18.17
CA GLU A 718 67.20 -18.09 18.53
C GLU A 718 67.18 -19.00 17.28
N VAL A 719 66.41 -18.60 16.27
CA VAL A 719 66.03 -19.47 15.13
C VAL A 719 67.19 -19.70 14.16
N VAL A 720 68.16 -18.79 14.12
CA VAL A 720 69.32 -18.88 13.21
C VAL A 720 70.42 -19.82 13.73
N TRP A 721 70.52 -20.06 15.03
CA TRP A 721 71.61 -20.85 15.63
C TRP A 721 71.35 -22.37 15.69
N HIS A 722 70.14 -22.84 15.38
CA HIS A 722 69.73 -24.23 15.64
C HIS A 722 69.07 -24.98 14.47
N ILE A 723 69.13 -24.49 13.23
CA ILE A 723 68.45 -25.13 12.09
C ILE A 723 69.45 -25.60 11.00
N ASN A 724 69.96 -26.82 11.18
CA ASN A 724 70.46 -27.65 10.08
C ASN A 724 69.29 -28.45 9.50
N VAL A 725 68.82 -28.11 8.28
CA VAL A 725 67.74 -28.86 7.60
C VAL A 725 68.14 -29.23 6.18
N VAL A 726 68.16 -30.53 5.92
CA VAL A 726 68.49 -31.12 4.62
C VAL A 726 67.20 -31.38 3.83
N ARG A 727 67.06 -30.68 2.69
CA ARG A 727 65.91 -30.68 1.76
C ARG A 727 64.61 -30.06 2.28
N PHE A 728 63.87 -29.44 1.37
CA PHE A 728 62.62 -28.69 1.58
C PHE A 728 61.54 -29.22 0.62
N ARG A 729 60.30 -29.44 1.09
CA ARG A 729 59.14 -29.75 0.23
C ARG A 729 58.17 -28.56 0.24
N ARG A 730 57.56 -28.26 -0.90
CA ARG A 730 56.95 -26.95 -1.18
C ARG A 730 55.52 -26.79 -0.66
N ASP A 731 54.85 -27.90 -0.35
CA ASP A 731 53.39 -27.99 -0.42
C ASP A 731 52.70 -27.81 0.95
N ALA A 732 53.44 -27.98 2.06
CA ALA A 732 52.92 -27.83 3.43
C ALA A 732 52.90 -26.37 3.95
N TRP A 733 53.63 -25.45 3.30
CA TRP A 733 53.82 -24.09 3.80
C TRP A 733 52.56 -23.19 3.81
N PRO A 734 51.62 -23.26 2.84
CA PRO A 734 50.44 -22.39 2.82
C PRO A 734 49.54 -22.49 4.05
N SER A 735 49.43 -23.67 4.66
CA SER A 735 48.49 -23.95 5.76
C SER A 735 49.00 -23.50 7.14
N VAL A 736 50.32 -23.50 7.36
CA VAL A 736 50.93 -23.16 8.67
C VAL A 736 51.18 -21.65 8.81
N ALA A 737 51.50 -20.98 7.69
CA ALA A 737 51.82 -19.56 7.68
C ALA A 737 50.70 -18.59 8.15
N PRO A 738 49.39 -18.86 8.06
CA PRO A 738 48.33 -18.03 8.63
C PRO A 738 48.26 -18.13 10.17
N PHE A 739 48.32 -19.35 10.70
CA PHE A 739 48.22 -19.62 12.14
C PHE A 739 49.34 -18.91 12.93
N LEU A 740 50.59 -19.06 12.48
CA LEU A 740 51.76 -18.38 13.07
C LEU A 740 51.71 -16.85 12.92
N ARG A 741 50.96 -16.30 11.95
CA ARG A 741 50.72 -14.85 11.82
C ARG A 741 49.69 -14.32 12.82
N HIS A 742 48.80 -15.17 13.35
CA HIS A 742 47.80 -14.79 14.33
C HIS A 742 48.40 -14.78 15.76
N CYS A 743 48.96 -15.90 16.23
CA CYS A 743 49.40 -16.06 17.62
C CYS A 743 50.50 -15.08 18.07
N VAL A 744 51.35 -14.60 17.15
CA VAL A 744 52.42 -13.63 17.46
C VAL A 744 51.86 -12.22 17.76
N ARG A 745 50.63 -11.91 17.33
CA ARG A 745 50.14 -10.52 17.21
C ARG A 745 49.61 -9.89 18.50
N GLN A 746 49.29 -10.67 19.54
CA GLN A 746 48.77 -10.16 20.82
C GLN A 746 49.83 -10.10 21.95
N ARG A 747 50.42 -11.23 22.35
CA ARG A 747 51.11 -11.36 23.66
C ARG A 747 52.36 -10.50 23.89
N LYS A 748 53.01 -9.96 22.85
CA LYS A 748 54.22 -9.09 23.02
C LYS A 748 53.92 -7.58 22.97
N PHE A 749 52.68 -7.15 22.73
CA PHE A 749 52.31 -5.72 22.73
C PHE A 749 52.23 -5.15 24.16
N GLN A 750 51.51 -5.83 25.07
CA GLN A 750 51.36 -5.40 26.48
C GLN A 750 52.72 -5.38 27.22
N ALA A 751 53.58 -6.38 27.00
CA ALA A 751 54.93 -6.40 27.58
C ALA A 751 55.82 -5.24 27.06
N ALA A 752 55.66 -4.84 25.80
CA ALA A 752 56.37 -3.67 25.27
C ALA A 752 55.85 -2.37 25.90
N MET A 753 54.54 -2.22 26.10
CA MET A 753 53.93 -1.08 26.78
C MET A 753 54.43 -0.95 28.24
N ALA A 754 54.48 -2.05 29.00
CA ALA A 754 55.01 -2.05 30.37
C ALA A 754 56.48 -1.58 30.43
N GLN A 755 57.33 -2.06 29.51
CA GLN A 755 58.73 -1.61 29.41
C GLN A 755 58.83 -0.13 28.97
N LEU A 756 57.89 0.37 28.16
CA LEU A 756 57.82 1.78 27.75
C LEU A 756 57.41 2.70 28.90
N VAL A 757 56.42 2.29 29.72
CA VAL A 757 56.03 2.97 30.96
C VAL A 757 57.20 3.04 31.94
N ALA A 758 57.90 1.92 32.17
CA ALA A 758 59.08 1.89 33.03
C ALA A 758 60.24 2.78 32.50
N TYR A 759 60.43 2.83 31.17
CA TYR A 759 61.44 3.70 30.55
C TYR A 759 61.07 5.18 30.61
N VAL A 760 59.80 5.54 30.43
CA VAL A 760 59.30 6.92 30.63
C VAL A 760 59.40 7.32 32.10
N GLY A 761 59.07 6.44 33.04
CA GLY A 761 59.29 6.64 34.48
C GLY A 761 60.75 6.94 34.80
N ARG A 762 61.70 6.11 34.32
CA ARG A 762 63.14 6.38 34.46
C ARG A 762 63.58 7.66 33.74
N ARG A 763 62.94 8.05 32.64
CA ARG A 763 63.29 9.28 31.91
C ARG A 763 62.74 10.55 32.57
N ASN A 764 61.64 10.44 33.32
CA ASN A 764 61.15 11.48 34.23
C ASN A 764 62.02 11.55 35.49
N LEU A 765 62.36 10.41 36.11
CA LEU A 765 63.31 10.36 37.22
C LEU A 765 64.69 10.94 36.83
N CYS A 766 65.22 10.61 35.65
CA CYS A 766 66.45 11.23 35.14
C CYS A 766 66.28 12.70 34.71
N ARG A 767 65.05 13.19 34.50
CA ARG A 767 64.76 14.62 34.34
C ARG A 767 64.70 15.33 35.69
N GLU A 768 64.12 14.72 36.73
CA GLU A 768 64.17 15.23 38.10
C GLU A 768 65.61 15.23 38.65
N ILE A 769 66.36 14.14 38.45
CA ILE A 769 67.78 14.06 38.84
C ILE A 769 68.59 15.12 38.09
N ARG A 770 68.31 15.42 36.81
CA ARG A 770 68.97 16.54 36.10
C ARG A 770 68.46 17.91 36.55
N ALA A 771 67.18 18.08 36.87
CA ALA A 771 66.63 19.33 37.39
C ALA A 771 67.06 19.61 38.85
N ARG A 772 67.41 18.57 39.61
CA ARG A 772 68.10 18.67 40.90
C ARG A 772 69.60 18.87 40.72
N ALA A 773 70.25 18.18 39.78
CA ALA A 773 71.68 18.38 39.48
C ALA A 773 71.98 19.83 39.04
N VAL A 774 71.15 20.42 38.18
CA VAL A 774 71.26 21.84 37.79
C VAL A 774 71.09 22.79 38.97
N ARG A 775 70.30 22.44 40.00
CA ARG A 775 70.26 23.20 41.27
C ARG A 775 71.50 22.94 42.14
N VAL A 776 72.07 21.74 42.10
CA VAL A 776 73.31 21.38 42.82
C VAL A 776 74.56 21.98 42.18
N GLU A 777 74.60 22.17 40.85
CA GLU A 777 75.62 22.99 40.19
C GLU A 777 75.43 24.47 40.57
N ALA A 778 74.22 25.02 40.49
CA ALA A 778 73.95 26.41 40.88
C ALA A 778 74.24 26.73 42.37
N THR A 779 74.20 25.74 43.27
CA THR A 779 74.64 25.90 44.67
C THR A 779 76.12 25.58 44.89
N LYS A 780 76.80 24.85 43.99
CA LYS A 780 78.25 24.59 44.10
C LYS A 780 79.07 25.85 43.81
N ASP A 781 78.60 26.71 42.91
CA ASP A 781 79.28 27.98 42.64
C ASP A 781 79.13 28.97 43.84
N THR A 782 78.04 28.88 44.61
CA THR A 782 77.89 29.65 45.88
C THR A 782 78.61 29.00 47.07
N GLU A 783 78.63 27.68 47.19
CA GLU A 783 79.41 26.99 48.24
C GLU A 783 80.93 27.20 48.09
N ARG A 784 81.41 27.57 46.90
CA ARG A 784 82.84 27.83 46.66
C ARG A 784 83.34 29.15 47.25
N GLU A 785 82.45 30.11 47.50
CA GLU A 785 82.78 31.37 48.19
C GLU A 785 82.55 31.29 49.70
N VAL A 786 81.65 30.42 50.18
CA VAL A 786 81.29 30.32 51.62
C VAL A 786 82.16 29.31 52.40
N ARG A 787 82.82 28.35 51.74
CA ARG A 787 83.73 27.37 52.39
C ARG A 787 85.08 27.96 52.85
N ALA A 788 85.10 29.25 53.20
CA ALA A 788 86.20 29.91 53.92
C ALA A 788 85.97 29.98 55.45
N ALA A 789 84.76 29.70 55.97
CA ALA A 789 84.46 29.84 57.40
C ALA A 789 83.47 28.80 57.97
N SER A 790 83.96 27.87 58.79
CA SER A 790 83.22 27.08 59.80
C SER A 790 84.25 26.32 60.67
N PRO A 791 84.07 26.26 62.00
CA PRO A 791 83.33 25.16 62.65
C PRO A 791 82.22 25.69 63.60
N VAL A 792 81.36 24.94 64.30
CA VAL A 792 81.54 23.76 65.19
C VAL A 792 80.26 22.90 65.31
N GLU A 793 80.50 21.60 65.59
CA GLU A 793 79.68 20.47 66.12
C GLU A 793 78.24 20.67 66.67
N SER A 794 77.37 19.65 66.50
CA SER A 794 76.86 18.74 67.58
C SER A 794 75.59 17.94 67.18
N VAL A 795 75.09 17.06 68.07
CA VAL A 795 74.33 15.81 67.73
C VAL A 795 72.85 15.82 68.25
N PRO A 796 72.03 14.72 68.38
CA PRO A 796 70.61 14.77 67.94
C PRO A 796 69.56 14.38 69.02
N ALA A 797 68.27 14.21 68.64
CA ALA A 797 67.49 12.94 68.77
C ALA A 797 65.95 13.11 68.91
N SER A 798 65.19 12.09 68.44
CA SER A 798 63.85 11.66 68.94
C SER A 798 62.63 12.62 68.70
N ALA A 799 61.35 12.19 68.71
CA ALA A 799 60.71 10.86 68.57
C ALA A 799 59.18 10.95 68.30
N THR A 800 58.55 9.78 68.12
CA THR A 800 57.16 9.39 68.47
C THR A 800 55.95 9.64 67.55
N LEU A 801 55.20 8.53 67.42
CA LEU A 801 53.80 8.28 67.01
C LEU A 801 52.84 8.57 68.21
N PRO A 802 51.46 8.50 68.15
CA PRO A 802 50.71 7.38 67.56
C PRO A 802 49.26 7.53 67.03
N THR A 803 48.88 6.42 66.39
CA THR A 803 47.60 5.81 65.94
C THR A 803 46.24 6.11 66.61
N THR A 804 45.18 6.02 65.78
CA THR A 804 44.03 5.05 65.83
C THR A 804 43.47 4.91 64.38
N LYS A 805 42.99 3.78 63.82
CA LYS A 805 41.94 2.78 64.18
C LYS A 805 40.50 3.36 64.11
N ASP A 806 39.48 2.67 63.56
CA ASP A 806 39.19 1.21 63.52
C ASP A 806 38.77 0.59 62.16
N ARG A 807 38.34 -0.70 62.17
CA ARG A 807 37.88 -1.57 61.05
C ARG A 807 36.48 -2.18 61.32
N VAL A 808 35.79 -2.61 60.26
CA VAL A 808 35.00 -3.87 60.06
C VAL A 808 35.01 -4.13 58.53
N ASP A 809 35.66 -5.17 57.96
CA ASP A 809 35.29 -6.60 57.79
C ASP A 809 34.06 -6.80 56.84
N GLU A 810 34.18 -7.43 55.65
CA GLU A 810 34.17 -8.89 55.32
C GLU A 810 32.73 -9.49 55.18
N ASP A 811 32.36 -10.45 54.29
CA ASP A 811 33.05 -11.20 53.21
C ASP A 811 32.02 -11.83 52.19
N ARG A 812 32.47 -12.32 51.00
CA ARG A 812 31.82 -13.28 50.04
C ARG A 812 30.45 -12.90 49.41
N VAL A 813 29.92 -13.48 48.31
CA VAL A 813 29.92 -14.87 47.73
C VAL A 813 29.93 -14.84 46.18
N VAL A 814 30.23 -15.99 45.53
CA VAL A 814 30.26 -16.21 44.06
C VAL A 814 29.09 -17.10 43.60
N ALA A 815 28.37 -16.77 42.50
CA ALA A 815 27.99 -17.69 41.38
C ALA A 815 26.88 -17.19 40.41
N ALA A 816 26.97 -17.70 39.16
CA ALA A 816 25.89 -18.08 38.23
C ALA A 816 24.87 -17.05 37.64
N VAL A 817 25.14 -16.69 36.36
CA VAL A 817 24.25 -16.76 35.17
C VAL A 817 22.77 -16.31 35.28
N ALA A 818 22.46 -15.23 34.55
CA ALA A 818 21.27 -15.09 33.70
C ALA A 818 21.66 -14.29 32.43
#